data_AF-A0A5K7ZA55-F1
#
_entry.id   AF-A0A5K7ZA55-F1
#
_cell.length_a   1.000
_cell.length_b   1.000
_cell.length_c   1.000
_cell.angle_alpha   90.00
_cell.angle_beta   90.00
_cell.angle_gamma   90.00
#
_symmetry.space_group_name_H-M   'P 1'
#
loop_
_entity.id
_entity.type
_entity.pdbx_description
1 polymer ?
#
loop_
_entity_poly.entity_id
_entity_poly.type
_entity_poly.pdbx_seq_one_letter_code
_entity_poly.pdbx_strand_id
1 'polypeptide(L)'
;MIRREQLKMAIDAIYAVDRETGYGLGTLFDDARIAIPAIEGATVRSESGWDVHYYFDGQRVDLPATAMVADGIATLEQSLVFKWGELREKQAWGERWSAGDLRKLAGTIRQAGAAAVVEYELRRLDHRPDELDVPLRIPACEDRGPHFCGTLAAGQPAHFMPLPLNRIMLLQIAGQRFEFFNVRYILRCWSDKTLPWIYACISRQRVLGLVKLRLHGHSTAARLEIKYIARCRPQYGDTETPTRGIGTFLLAGCWMLWHTFYPQACHIFLDGEVGARRFYLSCGFREQRLCRYVLKSPRGYLPIAIADLADDRRPPTRHQQKRVQALIETTVKRFYGLGKNRQRHLKLAFIQRCLMSRRQPYPATTALALLLKHQTRIPEAAALIDQATRTGKVRIAGESADAKTTILVVDDARFALHLENIFHLESPKRFEAFRRALAHPSVVGRWYSMAIAPATHEQLLWVHTPAYLDQLEKTAGKQLVTLDLDTQTTAHSWEVACLAVGGVFRLLDGICNGRARRGVAAVRPPGHHAEPDRAMGFCLLNNVALAARYLQNSHSMARIMIVDLDAHHGNGTQTAFYGDDSVLFVSTHRFPAYPGTGSIGEIGSGPGRGFTVNIPLGKGSGDRDFTLVLRRIIAPLAQGFGPDFILVSLGFDLYFNDRLGGMQVTPKGYGDLTAMLIQMAERVCLGRIAFILEGGYSVKGIEECGLCFLQQLCRLDHADAPCLDSKSRNNRTTSPVVSKVIEVQRPFWPSLA
;
A
#
# COMPACT_ATOMS: atom_id res chain seq x y z
N MET A 1 -42.30 14.03 10.80
CA MET A 1 -42.16 13.11 11.95
C MET A 1 -42.75 11.76 11.56
N ILE A 2 -42.24 10.67 12.12
CA ILE A 2 -42.81 9.33 11.94
C ILE A 2 -44.08 9.22 12.78
N ARG A 3 -45.15 8.65 12.22
CA ARG A 3 -46.40 8.39 12.94
C ARG A 3 -46.44 6.96 13.48
N ARG A 4 -47.15 6.74 14.59
CA ARG A 4 -47.33 5.42 15.20
C ARG A 4 -47.95 4.41 14.23
N GLU A 5 -48.90 4.85 13.40
CA GLU A 5 -49.50 4.06 12.32
C GLU A 5 -48.47 3.56 11.32
N GLN A 6 -47.47 4.38 10.95
CA GLN A 6 -46.43 3.98 9.99
C GLN A 6 -45.50 2.90 10.56
N LEU A 7 -45.21 2.94 11.86
CA LEU A 7 -44.47 1.87 12.55
C LEU A 7 -45.29 0.58 12.56
N LYS A 8 -46.60 0.66 12.88
CA LYS A 8 -47.48 -0.51 12.86
C LYS A 8 -47.58 -1.13 11.47
N MET A 9 -47.77 -0.32 10.42
CA MET A 9 -47.77 -0.79 9.03
C MET A 9 -46.45 -1.46 8.65
N ALA A 10 -45.31 -0.92 9.10
CA ALA A 10 -44.01 -1.54 8.85
C ALA A 10 -43.88 -2.91 9.54
N ILE A 11 -44.34 -3.03 10.79
CA ILE A 11 -44.34 -4.29 11.54
C ILE A 11 -45.24 -5.33 10.86
N ASP A 12 -46.45 -4.93 10.43
CA ASP A 12 -47.38 -5.82 9.73
C ASP A 12 -46.82 -6.28 8.38
N ALA A 13 -46.14 -5.39 7.65
CA ALA A 13 -45.43 -5.73 6.42
C ALA A 13 -44.26 -6.70 6.68
N ILE A 14 -43.55 -6.55 7.81
CA ILE A 14 -42.52 -7.51 8.22
C ILE A 14 -43.14 -8.86 8.55
N TYR A 15 -44.23 -8.90 9.32
CA TYR A 15 -44.93 -10.13 9.71
C TYR A 15 -45.40 -10.95 8.50
N ALA A 16 -45.85 -10.27 7.45
CA ALA A 16 -46.27 -10.93 6.21
C ALA A 16 -45.13 -11.69 5.50
N VAL A 17 -43.87 -11.29 5.71
CA VAL A 17 -42.68 -11.87 5.07
C VAL A 17 -41.92 -12.81 6.01
N ASP A 18 -41.76 -12.40 7.27
CA ASP A 18 -41.08 -13.14 8.33
C ASP A 18 -41.94 -13.07 9.59
N ARG A 19 -42.71 -14.14 9.82
CA ARG A 19 -43.65 -14.25 10.94
C ARG A 19 -42.94 -14.17 12.30
N GLU A 20 -41.75 -14.77 12.43
CA GLU A 20 -40.99 -14.78 13.69
C GLU A 20 -40.55 -13.36 14.06
N THR A 21 -39.91 -12.68 13.11
CA THR A 21 -39.45 -11.29 13.32
C THR A 21 -40.63 -10.33 13.51
N GLY A 22 -41.69 -10.48 12.71
CA GLY A 22 -42.87 -9.62 12.83
C GLY A 22 -43.61 -9.80 14.15
N TYR A 23 -43.74 -11.03 14.65
CA TYR A 23 -44.36 -11.31 15.94
C TYR A 23 -43.57 -10.66 17.07
N GLY A 24 -42.25 -10.85 17.09
CA GLY A 24 -41.38 -10.26 18.10
C GLY A 24 -41.40 -8.73 18.09
N LEU A 25 -41.36 -8.11 16.91
CA LEU A 25 -41.52 -6.65 16.78
C LEU A 25 -42.90 -6.16 17.21
N GLY A 26 -43.96 -6.93 16.94
CA GLY A 26 -45.32 -6.65 17.40
C GLY A 26 -45.41 -6.60 18.92
N THR A 27 -44.88 -7.61 19.61
CA THR A 27 -44.82 -7.64 21.07
C THR A 27 -44.06 -6.42 21.63
N LEU A 28 -42.89 -6.08 21.07
CA LEU A 28 -42.14 -4.89 21.50
C LEU A 28 -42.91 -3.58 21.28
N PHE A 29 -43.72 -3.50 20.23
CA PHE A 29 -44.53 -2.32 19.93
C PHE A 29 -45.73 -2.19 20.87
N ASP A 30 -46.39 -3.31 21.20
CA ASP A 30 -47.50 -3.35 22.15
C ASP A 30 -47.03 -3.02 23.59
N ASP A 31 -45.82 -3.47 23.95
CA ASP A 31 -45.14 -3.15 25.22
C ASP A 31 -44.56 -1.72 25.28
N ALA A 32 -44.83 -0.88 24.26
CA ALA A 32 -44.29 0.48 24.12
C ALA A 32 -42.74 0.58 24.10
N ARG A 33 -42.03 -0.54 23.86
CA ARG A 33 -40.58 -0.56 23.64
C ARG A 33 -40.20 -0.04 22.26
N ILE A 34 -41.13 -0.04 21.30
CA ILE A 34 -41.01 0.69 20.03
C ILE A 34 -41.99 1.86 20.06
N ALA A 35 -41.47 3.09 20.13
CA ALA A 35 -42.29 4.29 20.36
C ALA A 35 -41.88 5.47 19.47
N ILE A 36 -42.80 6.42 19.30
CA ILE A 36 -42.50 7.73 18.70
C ILE A 36 -42.24 8.76 19.82
N PRO A 37 -41.52 9.86 19.54
CA PRO A 37 -41.28 10.91 20.54
C PRO A 37 -42.61 11.50 21.04
N ALA A 38 -42.74 11.70 22.36
CA ALA A 38 -43.83 12.49 22.92
C ALA A 38 -43.74 13.92 22.40
N ILE A 39 -44.87 14.51 21.99
CA ILE A 39 -44.93 15.89 21.51
C ILE A 39 -44.83 16.81 22.73
N GLU A 40 -43.63 17.04 23.24
CA GLU A 40 -43.38 18.06 24.26
C GLU A 40 -42.22 18.98 23.85
N GLY A 41 -42.59 20.21 23.45
CA GLY A 41 -41.93 21.44 23.89
C GLY A 41 -40.52 21.80 23.44
N ALA A 42 -39.72 20.94 22.83
CA ALA A 42 -38.33 21.29 22.48
C ALA A 42 -37.95 20.89 21.06
N THR A 43 -38.03 21.85 20.13
CA THR A 43 -37.32 21.79 18.86
C THR A 43 -35.81 21.90 19.11
N VAL A 44 -35.17 20.81 19.52
CA VAL A 44 -33.73 20.65 19.32
C VAL A 44 -33.55 20.43 17.82
N ARG A 45 -33.40 21.51 17.07
CA ARG A 45 -32.95 21.45 15.67
C ARG A 45 -31.59 20.77 15.67
N SER A 46 -31.49 19.58 15.08
CA SER A 46 -30.18 19.00 14.79
C SER A 46 -29.46 19.93 13.82
N GLU A 47 -28.16 20.12 14.01
CA GLU A 47 -27.31 20.90 13.10
C GLU A 47 -27.28 20.31 11.66
N SER A 48 -27.85 19.11 11.45
CA SER A 48 -28.00 18.42 10.15
C SER A 48 -29.30 18.72 9.39
N GLY A 49 -30.32 19.28 10.04
CA GLY A 49 -31.51 19.84 9.39
C GLY A 49 -32.56 18.89 8.79
N TRP A 50 -32.37 17.56 8.74
CA TRP A 50 -33.31 16.66 8.01
C TRP A 50 -33.40 15.20 8.53
N ASP A 51 -33.27 14.92 9.83
CA ASP A 51 -33.36 13.54 10.35
C ASP A 51 -34.70 13.27 11.08
N VAL A 52 -35.41 12.20 10.72
CA VAL A 52 -36.61 11.72 11.43
C VAL A 52 -36.23 10.54 12.33
N HIS A 53 -36.90 10.36 13.47
CA HIS A 53 -36.49 9.35 14.45
C HIS A 53 -37.66 8.68 15.15
N TYR A 54 -37.39 7.51 15.72
CA TYR A 54 -38.26 6.77 16.64
C TYR A 54 -37.38 6.16 17.74
N TYR A 55 -37.99 5.56 18.77
CA TYR A 55 -37.30 4.86 19.84
C TYR A 55 -37.48 3.35 19.68
N PHE A 56 -36.38 2.62 19.81
CA PHE A 56 -36.35 1.16 19.84
C PHE A 56 -35.64 0.71 21.11
N ASP A 57 -36.38 0.05 22.00
CA ASP A 57 -35.92 -0.40 23.31
C ASP A 57 -35.27 0.72 24.14
N GLY A 58 -35.93 1.88 24.16
CA GLY A 58 -35.43 3.10 24.81
C GLY A 58 -34.30 3.82 24.07
N GLN A 59 -33.76 3.27 22.98
CA GLN A 59 -32.70 3.90 22.20
C GLN A 59 -33.26 4.71 21.03
N ARG A 60 -32.79 5.96 20.88
CA ARG A 60 -33.13 6.79 19.72
C ARG A 60 -32.53 6.21 18.44
N VAL A 61 -33.37 6.01 17.43
CA VAL A 61 -32.98 5.55 16.10
C VAL A 61 -33.29 6.65 15.09
N ASP A 62 -32.23 7.34 14.64
CA ASP A 62 -32.34 8.34 13.58
C ASP A 62 -32.36 7.68 12.20
N LEU A 63 -33.18 8.25 11.31
CA LEU A 63 -33.35 7.86 9.92
C LEU A 63 -33.21 9.10 9.03
N PRO A 64 -32.50 9.00 7.89
CA PRO A 64 -32.42 10.11 6.95
C PRO A 64 -33.82 10.45 6.41
N ALA A 65 -34.25 11.71 6.48
CA ALA A 65 -35.55 12.09 5.90
C ALA A 65 -35.57 11.85 4.38
N THR A 66 -34.43 11.96 3.70
CA THR A 66 -34.30 11.64 2.27
C THR A 66 -34.68 10.18 1.96
N ALA A 67 -34.24 9.24 2.78
CA ALA A 67 -34.60 7.82 2.66
C ALA A 67 -36.09 7.59 2.94
N MET A 68 -36.64 8.26 3.96
CA MET A 68 -38.06 8.19 4.29
C MET A 68 -38.97 8.79 3.20
N VAL A 69 -38.52 9.84 2.51
CA VAL A 69 -39.23 10.43 1.37
C VAL A 69 -39.12 9.51 0.13
N ALA A 70 -37.97 8.89 -0.09
CA ALA A 70 -37.73 8.06 -1.26
C ALA A 70 -38.44 6.69 -1.18
N ASP A 71 -38.34 6.01 -0.03
CA ASP A 71 -38.73 4.61 0.12
C ASP A 71 -39.87 4.40 1.14
N GLY A 72 -40.28 5.45 1.87
CA GLY A 72 -41.42 5.40 2.78
C GLY A 72 -41.29 4.32 3.86
N ILE A 73 -42.32 3.48 3.98
CA ILE A 73 -42.43 2.41 4.97
C ILE A 73 -41.27 1.41 4.88
N ALA A 74 -40.70 1.20 3.68
CA ALA A 74 -39.57 0.30 3.48
C ALA A 74 -38.33 0.69 4.32
N THR A 75 -38.10 1.99 4.51
CA THR A 75 -37.01 2.47 5.37
C THR A 75 -37.24 2.11 6.83
N LEU A 76 -38.50 2.16 7.29
CA LEU A 76 -38.88 1.72 8.63
C LEU A 76 -38.73 0.21 8.78
N GLU A 77 -39.18 -0.57 7.79
CA GLU A 77 -39.06 -2.03 7.79
C GLU A 77 -37.61 -2.46 8.01
N GLN A 78 -36.68 -1.98 7.18
CA GLN A 78 -35.26 -2.33 7.30
C GLN A 78 -34.65 -1.84 8.62
N SER A 79 -35.04 -0.66 9.09
CA SER A 79 -34.53 -0.16 10.36
C SER A 79 -34.99 -1.00 11.55
N LEU A 80 -36.25 -1.45 11.55
CA LEU A 80 -36.81 -2.28 12.62
C LEU A 80 -36.17 -3.66 12.60
N VAL A 81 -36.05 -4.28 11.42
CA VAL A 81 -35.38 -5.58 11.26
C VAL A 81 -33.92 -5.50 11.69
N PHE A 82 -33.20 -4.43 11.35
CA PHE A 82 -31.82 -4.22 11.78
C PHE A 82 -31.71 -4.19 13.31
N LYS A 83 -32.57 -3.40 13.97
CA LYS A 83 -32.59 -3.26 15.43
C LYS A 83 -33.02 -4.53 16.14
N TRP A 84 -33.95 -5.28 15.55
CA TRP A 84 -34.33 -6.61 16.01
C TRP A 84 -33.16 -7.59 15.98
N GLY A 85 -32.39 -7.63 14.88
CA GLY A 85 -31.18 -8.45 14.80
C GLY A 85 -30.14 -8.09 15.85
N GLU A 86 -29.90 -6.79 16.08
CA GLU A 86 -29.03 -6.34 17.18
C GLU A 86 -29.54 -6.77 18.55
N LEU A 87 -30.85 -6.69 18.81
CA LEU A 87 -31.45 -7.06 20.09
C LEU A 87 -31.32 -8.56 20.37
N ARG A 88 -31.61 -9.41 19.38
CA ARG A 88 -31.47 -10.87 19.53
C ARG A 88 -30.04 -11.28 19.86
N GLU A 89 -29.07 -10.69 19.15
CA GLU A 89 -27.66 -10.97 19.41
C GLU A 89 -27.25 -10.49 20.82
N LYS A 90 -27.69 -9.30 21.23
CA LYS A 90 -27.46 -8.80 22.60
C LYS A 90 -28.00 -9.75 23.67
N GLN A 91 -29.20 -10.29 23.48
CA GLN A 91 -29.82 -11.24 24.41
C GLN A 91 -29.04 -12.56 24.47
N ALA A 92 -28.66 -13.12 23.31
CA ALA A 92 -27.88 -14.35 23.23
C ALA A 92 -26.50 -14.23 23.91
N TRP A 93 -25.88 -13.04 23.86
CA TRP A 93 -24.64 -12.76 24.58
C TRP A 93 -24.84 -12.48 26.06
N GLY A 94 -25.95 -11.86 26.46
CA GLY A 94 -26.29 -11.63 27.87
C GLY A 94 -26.31 -12.92 28.68
N GLU A 95 -26.70 -14.04 28.07
CA GLU A 95 -26.72 -15.37 28.68
C GLU A 95 -25.34 -16.06 28.76
N ARG A 96 -24.34 -15.58 28.01
CA ARG A 96 -23.04 -16.26 27.80
C ARG A 96 -21.82 -15.43 28.20
N TRP A 97 -22.00 -14.17 28.59
CA TRP A 97 -20.89 -13.23 28.74
C TRP A 97 -20.08 -13.47 30.02
N SER A 98 -18.76 -13.70 29.87
CA SER A 98 -17.81 -13.91 30.99
C SER A 98 -16.58 -12.99 30.93
N ALA A 99 -16.72 -11.80 30.31
CA ALA A 99 -15.68 -10.80 30.00
C ALA A 99 -14.93 -11.03 28.67
N GLY A 100 -14.72 -9.93 27.93
CA GLY A 100 -14.12 -9.89 26.60
C GLY A 100 -14.08 -8.48 26.01
N ASP A 101 -13.52 -8.33 24.80
CA ASP A 101 -13.41 -7.04 24.12
C ASP A 101 -14.79 -6.51 23.67
N LEU A 102 -15.29 -5.48 24.37
CA LEU A 102 -16.56 -4.82 24.09
C LEU A 102 -16.65 -4.27 22.66
N ARG A 103 -15.53 -3.93 22.00
CA ARG A 103 -15.53 -3.45 20.61
C ARG A 103 -15.84 -4.58 19.64
N LYS A 104 -15.23 -5.74 19.86
CA LYS A 104 -15.48 -6.93 19.05
C LYS A 104 -16.94 -7.35 19.17
N LEU A 105 -17.48 -7.33 20.40
CA LEU A 105 -18.88 -7.60 20.66
C LEU A 105 -19.83 -6.60 19.97
N ALA A 106 -19.55 -5.30 20.05
CA ALA A 106 -20.33 -4.27 19.35
C ALA A 106 -20.32 -4.48 17.82
N GLY A 107 -19.18 -4.88 17.26
CA GLY A 107 -19.05 -5.27 15.86
C GLY A 107 -19.93 -6.48 15.49
N THR A 108 -19.90 -7.54 16.30
CA THR A 108 -20.73 -8.74 16.11
C THR A 108 -22.22 -8.43 16.17
N ILE A 109 -22.66 -7.66 17.17
CA ILE A 109 -24.07 -7.22 17.31
C ILE A 109 -24.51 -6.45 16.06
N ARG A 110 -23.70 -5.50 15.58
CA ARG A 110 -24.02 -4.74 14.37
C ARG A 110 -24.09 -5.64 13.13
N GLN A 111 -23.17 -6.60 13.02
CA GLN A 111 -23.18 -7.57 11.91
C GLN A 111 -24.44 -8.43 11.94
N ALA A 112 -24.94 -8.82 13.11
CA ALA A 112 -26.22 -9.53 13.25
C ALA A 112 -27.40 -8.67 12.75
N GLY A 113 -27.44 -7.38 13.10
CA GLY A 113 -28.43 -6.44 12.55
C GLY A 113 -28.38 -6.34 11.02
N ALA A 114 -27.18 -6.21 10.45
CA ALA A 114 -26.98 -6.19 9.00
C ALA A 114 -27.44 -7.50 8.33
N ALA A 115 -27.10 -8.65 8.94
CA ALA A 115 -27.50 -9.96 8.44
C ALA A 115 -29.03 -10.14 8.47
N ALA A 116 -29.70 -9.69 9.53
CA ALA A 116 -31.15 -9.75 9.63
C ALA A 116 -31.84 -9.00 8.48
N VAL A 117 -31.35 -7.80 8.14
CA VAL A 117 -31.88 -7.03 7.00
C VAL A 117 -31.67 -7.74 5.67
N VAL A 118 -30.46 -8.27 5.44
CA VAL A 118 -30.15 -8.99 4.19
C VAL A 118 -31.06 -10.22 4.04
N GLU A 119 -31.18 -11.05 5.07
CA GLU A 119 -32.05 -12.24 5.01
C GLU A 119 -33.53 -11.87 4.84
N TYR A 120 -33.98 -10.82 5.54
CA TYR A 120 -35.34 -10.31 5.39
C TYR A 120 -35.66 -9.90 3.95
N GLU A 121 -34.80 -9.11 3.32
CA GLU A 121 -35.01 -8.66 1.94
C GLU A 121 -34.87 -9.81 0.94
N LEU A 122 -33.99 -10.79 1.19
CA LEU A 122 -33.87 -11.99 0.35
C LEU A 122 -35.11 -12.89 0.41
N ARG A 123 -35.83 -12.94 1.54
CA ARG A 123 -37.10 -13.68 1.66
C ARG A 123 -38.25 -13.03 0.89
N ARG A 124 -38.13 -11.75 0.55
CA ARG A 124 -39.14 -11.02 -0.25
C ARG A 124 -39.02 -11.28 -1.75
N LEU A 125 -37.91 -11.84 -2.20
CA LEU A 125 -37.69 -12.12 -3.60
C LEU A 125 -38.31 -13.46 -3.97
N ASP A 126 -39.01 -13.51 -5.11
CA ASP A 126 -39.53 -14.76 -5.66
C ASP A 126 -38.38 -15.73 -6.02
N HIS A 127 -37.22 -15.18 -6.40
CA HIS A 127 -36.02 -15.94 -6.78
C HIS A 127 -34.78 -15.30 -6.16
N ARG A 128 -33.91 -16.12 -5.57
CA ARG A 128 -32.63 -15.66 -5.00
C ARG A 128 -31.57 -15.49 -6.09
N PRO A 129 -30.72 -14.46 -6.04
CA PRO A 129 -29.57 -14.34 -6.93
C PRO A 129 -28.56 -15.47 -6.72
N ASP A 130 -28.19 -16.15 -7.79
CA ASP A 130 -27.19 -17.24 -7.79
C ASP A 130 -25.79 -16.72 -7.39
N GLU A 131 -25.52 -15.43 -7.60
CA GLU A 131 -24.21 -14.83 -7.37
C GLU A 131 -23.91 -14.49 -5.90
N LEU A 132 -24.88 -14.69 -4.99
CA LEU A 132 -24.76 -14.26 -3.58
C LEU A 132 -23.59 -14.90 -2.84
N ASP A 133 -23.33 -16.18 -3.09
CA ASP A 133 -22.31 -16.97 -2.39
C ASP A 133 -20.98 -17.02 -3.15
N VAL A 134 -20.86 -16.27 -4.25
CA VAL A 134 -19.60 -16.15 -4.99
C VAL A 134 -18.64 -15.24 -4.19
N PRO A 135 -17.40 -15.69 -3.90
CA PRO A 135 -16.40 -14.87 -3.24
C PRO A 135 -16.19 -13.54 -3.96
N LEU A 136 -15.99 -12.45 -3.21
CA LEU A 136 -15.70 -11.15 -3.79
C LEU A 136 -14.44 -11.24 -4.65
N ARG A 137 -14.61 -11.21 -5.97
CA ARG A 137 -13.51 -11.10 -6.92
C ARG A 137 -13.33 -9.64 -7.30
N ILE A 138 -12.27 -9.02 -6.80
CA ILE A 138 -11.78 -7.77 -7.37
C ILE A 138 -11.15 -8.13 -8.72
N PRO A 139 -11.62 -7.56 -9.85
CA PRO A 139 -11.09 -7.88 -11.17
C PRO A 139 -9.58 -7.74 -11.20
N ALA A 140 -8.91 -8.68 -11.87
CA ALA A 140 -7.48 -8.55 -12.13
C ALA A 140 -7.28 -7.35 -13.07
N CYS A 141 -6.11 -6.72 -13.03
CA CYS A 141 -5.82 -5.53 -13.86
C CYS A 141 -5.98 -5.75 -15.38
N GLU A 142 -6.10 -7.00 -15.83
CA GLU A 142 -6.20 -7.41 -17.23
C GLU A 142 -7.66 -7.65 -17.68
N ASP A 143 -8.63 -7.65 -16.76
CA ASP A 143 -10.04 -7.88 -17.08
C ASP A 143 -10.62 -6.72 -17.92
N ARG A 144 -11.26 -7.04 -19.05
CA ARG A 144 -11.77 -6.05 -20.03
C ARG A 144 -13.08 -5.36 -19.60
N GLY A 145 -13.30 -5.13 -18.32
CA GLY A 145 -14.51 -4.51 -17.75
C GLY A 145 -14.41 -3.00 -17.49
N PRO A 146 -15.50 -2.34 -17.05
CA PRO A 146 -15.52 -0.93 -16.67
C PRO A 146 -14.95 -0.70 -15.26
N HIS A 147 -13.69 -1.10 -15.05
CA HIS A 147 -12.98 -1.01 -13.77
C HIS A 147 -11.72 -0.16 -13.90
N PHE A 148 -11.44 0.64 -12.88
CA PHE A 148 -10.24 1.48 -12.77
C PHE A 148 -9.65 1.39 -11.36
N CYS A 149 -8.32 1.35 -11.28
CA CYS A 149 -7.58 1.34 -10.02
C CYS A 149 -6.87 2.68 -9.80
N GLY A 150 -6.85 3.16 -8.56
CA GLY A 150 -6.12 4.38 -8.19
C GLY A 150 -5.91 4.47 -6.68
N THR A 151 -5.68 5.68 -6.18
CA THR A 151 -5.49 5.93 -4.75
C THR A 151 -6.45 7.01 -4.23
N LEU A 152 -6.91 6.84 -3.00
CA LEU A 152 -7.64 7.86 -2.24
C LEU A 152 -6.65 8.84 -1.58
N ALA A 153 -7.18 9.84 -0.86
CA ALA A 153 -6.32 10.72 -0.06
C ALA A 153 -5.48 9.90 0.94
N ALA A 154 -4.23 10.32 1.19
CA ALA A 154 -3.22 9.59 1.97
C ALA A 154 -2.65 8.30 1.32
N GLY A 155 -2.88 8.09 0.01
CA GLY A 155 -2.22 7.02 -0.74
C GLY A 155 -2.86 5.63 -0.61
N GLN A 156 -3.99 5.52 0.09
CA GLN A 156 -4.74 4.27 0.23
C GLN A 156 -5.22 3.76 -1.15
N PRO A 157 -4.85 2.52 -1.58
CA PRO A 157 -5.32 1.94 -2.84
C PRO A 157 -6.83 1.77 -2.87
N ALA A 158 -7.47 2.07 -4.00
CA ALA A 158 -8.91 1.89 -4.19
C ALA A 158 -9.25 1.51 -5.62
N HIS A 159 -10.41 0.85 -5.76
CA HIS A 159 -10.97 0.37 -7.01
C HIS A 159 -12.30 1.08 -7.28
N PHE A 160 -12.49 1.50 -8.53
CA PHE A 160 -13.76 1.93 -9.06
C PHE A 160 -14.27 0.84 -10.02
N MET A 161 -15.35 0.15 -9.69
CA MET A 161 -15.90 -0.96 -10.48
C MET A 161 -17.42 -1.04 -10.36
N PRO A 162 -18.13 -1.75 -11.26
CA PRO A 162 -19.51 -2.14 -11.02
C PRO A 162 -19.64 -2.82 -9.66
N LEU A 163 -20.71 -2.54 -8.94
CA LEU A 163 -20.99 -3.16 -7.65
C LEU A 163 -21.23 -4.66 -7.87
N PRO A 164 -20.35 -5.56 -7.35
CA PRO A 164 -20.61 -6.98 -7.45
C PRO A 164 -21.76 -7.34 -6.52
N LEU A 165 -22.74 -8.10 -7.03
CA LEU A 165 -23.78 -8.66 -6.18
C LEU A 165 -23.22 -9.86 -5.45
N ASN A 166 -22.93 -9.71 -4.16
CA ASN A 166 -22.59 -10.81 -3.28
C ASN A 166 -23.08 -10.53 -1.85
N ARG A 167 -23.15 -11.58 -1.03
CA ARG A 167 -23.65 -11.49 0.34
C ARG A 167 -22.82 -10.53 1.20
N ILE A 168 -21.49 -10.53 1.04
CA ILE A 168 -20.59 -9.65 1.80
C ILE A 168 -20.86 -8.17 1.51
N MET A 169 -21.11 -7.80 0.24
CA MET A 169 -21.43 -6.43 -0.18
C MET A 169 -22.79 -6.01 0.36
N LEU A 170 -23.80 -6.89 0.30
CA LEU A 170 -25.12 -6.60 0.88
C LEU A 170 -25.03 -6.38 2.39
N LEU A 171 -24.25 -7.20 3.11
CA LEU A 171 -23.98 -7.01 4.53
C LEU A 171 -23.29 -5.67 4.82
N GLN A 172 -22.31 -5.29 4.00
CA GLN A 172 -21.64 -4.00 4.12
C GLN A 172 -22.60 -2.84 3.85
N ILE A 173 -23.48 -2.94 2.84
CA ILE A 173 -24.48 -1.91 2.53
C ILE A 173 -25.55 -1.83 3.63
N ALA A 174 -25.94 -2.95 4.22
CA ALA A 174 -26.87 -2.96 5.35
C ALA A 174 -26.26 -2.31 6.60
N GLY A 175 -25.00 -2.63 6.91
CA GLY A 175 -24.28 -2.08 8.07
C GLY A 175 -23.82 -0.63 7.90
N GLN A 176 -23.46 -0.24 6.67
CA GLN A 176 -23.05 1.11 6.32
C GLN A 176 -24.24 1.85 5.72
N ARG A 177 -24.85 2.75 6.47
CA ARG A 177 -25.99 3.55 6.01
C ARG A 177 -25.59 4.50 4.87
N PHE A 178 -25.60 3.99 3.64
CA PHE A 178 -25.48 4.80 2.43
C PHE A 178 -26.81 5.48 2.14
N GLU A 179 -26.75 6.78 1.86
CA GLU A 179 -27.93 7.53 1.45
C GLU A 179 -28.44 7.01 0.10
N PHE A 180 -29.74 6.75 -0.02
CA PHE A 180 -30.42 6.14 -1.19
C PHE A 180 -30.07 4.67 -1.52
N PHE A 181 -28.87 4.18 -1.17
CA PHE A 181 -28.46 2.81 -1.47
C PHE A 181 -28.69 1.88 -0.28
N ASN A 182 -29.94 1.42 -0.11
CA ASN A 182 -30.27 0.37 0.85
C ASN A 182 -30.34 -1.01 0.17
N VAL A 183 -30.42 -2.09 0.97
CA VAL A 183 -30.40 -3.47 0.46
C VAL A 183 -31.53 -3.71 -0.54
N ARG A 184 -32.76 -3.29 -0.22
CA ARG A 184 -33.93 -3.38 -1.11
C ARG A 184 -33.68 -2.68 -2.44
N TYR A 185 -33.08 -1.49 -2.43
CA TYR A 185 -32.76 -0.75 -3.64
C TYR A 185 -31.77 -1.50 -4.53
N ILE A 186 -30.72 -2.10 -3.95
CA ILE A 186 -29.74 -2.89 -4.69
C ILE A 186 -30.41 -4.13 -5.30
N LEU A 187 -31.20 -4.86 -4.53
CA LEU A 187 -31.91 -6.06 -4.99
C LEU A 187 -32.97 -5.72 -6.06
N ARG A 188 -33.66 -4.59 -5.94
CA ARG A 188 -34.54 -4.07 -7.00
C ARG A 188 -33.76 -3.76 -8.26
N CYS A 189 -32.60 -3.12 -8.16
CA CYS A 189 -31.75 -2.85 -9.31
C CYS A 189 -31.25 -4.15 -9.97
N TRP A 190 -31.00 -5.20 -9.20
CA TRP A 190 -30.68 -6.52 -9.73
C TRP A 190 -31.88 -7.12 -10.49
N SER A 191 -33.07 -7.14 -9.88
CA SER A 191 -34.30 -7.65 -10.49
C SER A 191 -34.64 -6.90 -11.79
N ASP A 192 -34.50 -5.57 -11.78
CA ASP A 192 -34.74 -4.70 -12.94
C ASP A 192 -33.58 -4.72 -13.97
N LYS A 193 -32.53 -5.52 -13.78
CA LYS A 193 -31.31 -5.57 -14.61
C LYS A 193 -30.60 -4.21 -14.77
N THR A 194 -30.76 -3.32 -13.80
CA THR A 194 -30.10 -2.01 -13.76
C THR A 194 -28.88 -1.95 -12.83
N LEU A 195 -28.58 -3.04 -12.09
CA LEU A 195 -27.41 -3.13 -11.22
C LEU A 195 -26.07 -2.81 -11.90
N PRO A 196 -25.81 -3.16 -13.18
CA PRO A 196 -24.56 -2.80 -13.87
C PRO A 196 -24.30 -1.29 -14.00
N TRP A 197 -25.29 -0.45 -13.69
CA TRP A 197 -25.18 1.00 -13.64
C TRP A 197 -24.79 1.55 -12.27
N ILE A 198 -24.63 0.68 -11.26
CA ILE A 198 -24.15 1.05 -9.92
C ILE A 198 -22.67 0.70 -9.83
N TYR A 199 -21.86 1.71 -9.51
CA TYR A 199 -20.43 1.58 -9.34
C TYR A 199 -20.05 1.85 -7.88
N ALA A 200 -19.03 1.14 -7.40
CA ALA A 200 -18.53 1.22 -6.04
C ALA A 200 -17.08 1.72 -6.01
N CYS A 201 -16.77 2.49 -4.97
CA CYS A 201 -15.41 2.71 -4.51
C CYS A 201 -15.11 1.65 -3.46
N ILE A 202 -14.21 0.72 -3.77
CA ILE A 202 -13.83 -0.40 -2.90
C ILE A 202 -12.36 -0.25 -2.52
N SER A 203 -12.05 -0.34 -1.22
CA SER A 203 -10.67 -0.36 -0.72
C SER A 203 -10.57 -1.32 0.46
N ARG A 204 -9.51 -2.14 0.51
CA ARG A 204 -9.31 -3.17 1.55
C ARG A 204 -10.56 -4.03 1.75
N GLN A 205 -11.19 -4.46 0.65
CA GLN A 205 -12.44 -5.23 0.62
C GLN A 205 -13.68 -4.53 1.26
N ARG A 206 -13.59 -3.22 1.54
CA ARG A 206 -14.71 -2.42 2.05
C ARG A 206 -15.27 -1.50 0.98
N VAL A 207 -16.59 -1.46 0.84
CA VAL A 207 -17.31 -0.44 0.08
C VAL A 207 -17.22 0.86 0.86
N LEU A 208 -16.69 1.91 0.25
CA LEU A 208 -16.54 3.24 0.86
C LEU A 208 -17.52 4.26 0.28
N GLY A 209 -18.02 4.01 -0.93
CA GLY A 209 -19.00 4.87 -1.59
C GLY A 209 -19.59 4.21 -2.83
N LEU A 210 -20.76 4.70 -3.22
CA LEU A 210 -21.57 4.17 -4.32
C LEU A 210 -22.01 5.32 -5.23
N VAL A 211 -22.11 5.03 -6.53
CA VAL A 211 -22.65 5.97 -7.51
C VAL A 211 -23.52 5.21 -8.51
N LYS A 212 -24.72 5.74 -8.79
CA LYS A 212 -25.62 5.21 -9.83
C LYS A 212 -25.58 6.12 -11.05
N LEU A 213 -25.32 5.52 -12.20
CA LEU A 213 -25.29 6.22 -13.48
C LEU A 213 -26.54 5.94 -14.30
N ARG A 214 -26.84 6.83 -15.24
CA ARG A 214 -27.86 6.60 -16.28
C ARG A 214 -27.45 7.34 -17.54
N LEU A 215 -27.63 6.70 -18.69
CA LEU A 215 -27.48 7.38 -19.98
C LEU A 215 -28.85 7.90 -20.45
N HIS A 216 -28.94 9.18 -20.79
CA HIS A 216 -30.13 9.80 -21.37
C HIS A 216 -29.92 10.11 -22.84
N GLY A 217 -30.93 9.82 -23.67
CA GLY A 217 -30.94 10.09 -25.11
C GLY A 217 -30.36 8.95 -25.97
N HIS A 218 -30.64 8.99 -27.27
CA HIS A 218 -30.35 7.89 -28.22
C HIS A 218 -29.37 8.25 -29.35
N SER A 219 -28.66 9.39 -29.29
CA SER A 219 -27.74 9.84 -30.36
C SER A 219 -26.69 10.86 -29.87
N THR A 220 -26.21 11.75 -30.75
CA THR A 220 -25.18 12.79 -30.51
C THR A 220 -25.50 13.79 -29.38
N ALA A 221 -26.73 13.78 -28.87
CA ALA A 221 -27.16 14.57 -27.71
C ALA A 221 -27.19 13.78 -26.39
N ALA A 222 -26.64 12.56 -26.36
CA ALA A 222 -26.66 11.72 -25.16
C ALA A 222 -25.98 12.42 -23.97
N ARG A 223 -26.45 12.16 -22.75
CA ARG A 223 -25.93 12.75 -21.52
C ARG A 223 -25.76 11.68 -20.46
N LEU A 224 -24.63 11.70 -19.76
CA LEU A 224 -24.39 10.79 -18.65
C LEU A 224 -24.82 11.45 -17.35
N GLU A 225 -25.87 10.92 -16.74
CA GLU A 225 -26.40 11.38 -15.46
C GLU A 225 -25.76 10.59 -14.32
N ILE A 226 -25.30 11.30 -13.29
CA ILE A 226 -25.09 10.72 -11.95
C ILE A 226 -26.40 10.90 -11.19
N LYS A 227 -27.16 9.81 -11.05
CA LYS A 227 -28.49 9.82 -10.44
C LYS A 227 -28.41 9.91 -8.91
N TYR A 228 -27.50 9.13 -8.32
CA TYR A 228 -27.24 9.12 -6.88
C TYR A 228 -25.75 8.96 -6.64
N ILE A 229 -25.24 9.62 -5.60
CA ILE A 229 -23.88 9.45 -5.10
C ILE A 229 -23.90 9.45 -3.58
N ALA A 230 -23.32 8.42 -2.98
CA ALA A 230 -23.27 8.26 -1.54
C ALA A 230 -21.87 7.88 -1.09
N ARG A 231 -21.51 8.32 0.10
CA ARG A 231 -20.26 7.95 0.79
C ARG A 231 -20.61 7.43 2.16
N CYS A 232 -19.77 6.54 2.68
CA CYS A 232 -19.91 6.07 4.05
C CYS A 232 -19.80 7.27 5.00
N ARG A 233 -20.79 7.44 5.90
CA ARG A 233 -20.73 8.41 6.99
C ARG A 233 -20.10 7.73 8.20
N PRO A 234 -19.14 8.36 8.91
CA PRO A 234 -18.60 7.82 10.16
C PRO A 234 -19.74 7.61 11.16
N GLN A 235 -19.81 6.47 11.83
CA GLN A 235 -20.81 6.23 12.87
C GLN A 235 -20.23 6.56 14.24
N TYR A 236 -21.10 6.94 15.19
CA TYR A 236 -20.70 7.22 16.56
C TYR A 236 -20.03 5.98 17.18
N GLY A 237 -18.78 6.12 17.62
CA GLY A 237 -17.94 5.02 18.12
C GLY A 237 -16.94 4.43 17.12
N ASP A 238 -16.95 4.83 15.84
CA ASP A 238 -15.87 4.48 14.90
C ASP A 238 -14.59 5.25 15.26
N THR A 239 -13.52 4.53 15.61
CA THR A 239 -12.19 5.11 15.91
C THR A 239 -11.33 5.33 14.66
N GLU A 240 -11.78 4.87 13.50
CA GLU A 240 -11.07 5.05 12.23
C GLU A 240 -11.26 6.47 11.68
N THR A 241 -10.16 7.15 11.35
CA THR A 241 -10.21 8.46 10.72
C THR A 241 -10.99 8.40 9.40
N PRO A 242 -11.95 9.32 9.13
CA PRO A 242 -12.75 9.29 7.92
C PRO A 242 -11.87 9.35 6.67
N THR A 243 -11.95 8.33 5.80
CA THR A 243 -11.21 8.31 4.54
C THR A 243 -11.66 9.48 3.66
N ARG A 244 -10.75 10.42 3.40
CA ARG A 244 -11.02 11.59 2.57
C ARG A 244 -10.92 11.24 1.07
N GLY A 245 -11.62 12.01 0.25
CA GLY A 245 -11.48 11.93 -1.22
C GLY A 245 -12.38 10.90 -1.92
N ILE A 246 -13.20 10.13 -1.21
CA ILE A 246 -14.11 9.12 -1.80
C ILE A 246 -15.00 9.71 -2.90
N GLY A 247 -15.66 10.85 -2.63
CA GLY A 247 -16.52 11.50 -3.63
C GLY A 247 -15.75 11.96 -4.87
N THR A 248 -14.55 12.52 -4.70
CA THR A 248 -13.67 12.93 -5.81
C THR A 248 -13.25 11.72 -6.64
N PHE A 249 -12.93 10.60 -5.98
CA PHE A 249 -12.57 9.34 -6.63
C PHE A 249 -13.72 8.75 -7.44
N LEU A 250 -14.94 8.72 -6.89
CA LEU A 250 -16.14 8.30 -7.63
C LEU A 250 -16.37 9.18 -8.87
N LEU A 251 -16.28 10.51 -8.73
CA LEU A 251 -16.42 11.43 -9.87
C LEU A 251 -15.32 11.24 -10.92
N ALA A 252 -14.08 10.95 -10.51
CA ALA A 252 -12.99 10.63 -11.43
C ALA A 252 -13.27 9.33 -12.19
N GLY A 253 -13.79 8.31 -11.50
CA GLY A 253 -14.23 7.05 -12.12
C GLY A 253 -15.35 7.27 -13.15
N CYS A 254 -16.36 8.09 -12.83
CA CYS A 254 -17.41 8.47 -13.78
C CYS A 254 -16.85 9.21 -15.01
N TRP A 255 -15.86 10.09 -14.82
CA TRP A 255 -15.20 10.79 -15.91
C TRP A 255 -14.40 9.84 -16.81
N MET A 256 -13.69 8.88 -16.22
CA MET A 256 -12.97 7.84 -16.96
C MET A 256 -13.94 6.94 -17.73
N LEU A 257 -15.02 6.48 -17.10
CA LEU A 257 -16.11 5.72 -17.72
C LEU A 257 -16.69 6.45 -18.93
N TRP A 258 -17.03 7.73 -18.77
CA TRP A 258 -17.61 8.56 -19.83
C TRP A 258 -16.73 8.54 -21.08
N HIS A 259 -15.43 8.78 -20.93
CA HIS A 259 -14.51 8.81 -22.07
C HIS A 259 -14.06 7.43 -22.57
N THR A 260 -14.52 6.34 -21.95
CA THR A 260 -14.19 4.97 -22.35
C THR A 260 -15.37 4.25 -23.00
N PHE A 261 -16.50 4.22 -22.31
CA PHE A 261 -17.67 3.40 -22.65
C PHE A 261 -18.83 4.24 -23.19
N TYR A 262 -18.83 5.55 -22.95
CA TYR A 262 -19.91 6.45 -23.36
C TYR A 262 -19.41 7.71 -24.11
N PRO A 263 -18.48 7.59 -25.08
CA PRO A 263 -17.88 8.77 -25.74
C PRO A 263 -18.90 9.64 -26.51
N GLN A 264 -20.08 9.10 -26.83
CA GLN A 264 -21.20 9.81 -27.44
C GLN A 264 -21.89 10.80 -26.49
N ALA A 265 -21.71 10.67 -25.17
CA ALA A 265 -22.32 11.61 -24.24
C ALA A 265 -21.60 12.96 -24.31
N CYS A 266 -22.37 14.05 -24.42
CA CYS A 266 -21.83 15.39 -24.58
C CYS A 266 -21.35 16.01 -23.26
N HIS A 267 -21.91 15.60 -22.12
CA HIS A 267 -21.48 16.03 -20.78
C HIS A 267 -21.96 15.06 -19.69
N ILE A 268 -21.33 15.19 -18.51
CA ILE A 268 -21.81 14.60 -17.25
C ILE A 268 -22.65 15.65 -16.52
N PHE A 269 -23.83 15.25 -16.04
CA PHE A 269 -24.66 16.09 -15.16
C PHE A 269 -25.16 15.30 -13.96
N LEU A 270 -25.62 16.02 -12.94
CA LEU A 270 -26.27 15.44 -11.78
C LEU A 270 -27.31 16.41 -11.23
N ASP A 271 -28.40 15.85 -10.72
CA ASP A 271 -29.34 16.54 -9.85
C ASP A 271 -28.94 16.19 -8.41
N GLY A 272 -28.41 17.18 -7.68
CA GLY A 272 -27.73 16.97 -6.40
C GLY A 272 -28.24 17.91 -5.32
N GLU A 273 -28.10 17.48 -4.07
CA GLU A 273 -28.57 18.24 -2.91
C GLU A 273 -27.85 19.58 -2.73
N VAL A 274 -28.56 20.56 -2.16
CA VAL A 274 -28.04 21.89 -1.85
C VAL A 274 -26.80 21.81 -0.94
N GLY A 275 -26.78 20.88 0.01
CA GLY A 275 -25.66 20.68 0.95
C GLY A 275 -24.34 20.28 0.28
N ALA A 276 -24.40 19.58 -0.86
CA ALA A 276 -23.23 19.14 -1.61
C ALA A 276 -22.77 20.18 -2.67
N ARG A 277 -23.47 21.32 -2.80
CA ARG A 277 -23.17 22.38 -3.77
C ARG A 277 -21.70 22.80 -3.78
N ARG A 278 -21.14 23.10 -2.61
CA ARG A 278 -19.73 23.54 -2.48
C ARG A 278 -18.77 22.48 -3.02
N PHE A 279 -19.05 21.21 -2.78
CA PHE A 279 -18.24 20.09 -3.28
C PHE A 279 -18.30 20.01 -4.81
N TYR A 280 -19.49 20.01 -5.43
CA TYR A 280 -19.61 19.93 -6.88
C TYR A 280 -18.96 21.11 -7.60
N LEU A 281 -19.15 22.33 -7.11
CA LEU A 281 -18.49 23.52 -7.65
C LEU A 281 -16.96 23.42 -7.54
N SER A 282 -16.43 22.85 -6.44
CA SER A 282 -14.99 22.65 -6.25
C SER A 282 -14.39 21.65 -7.25
N CYS A 283 -15.19 20.66 -7.70
CA CYS A 283 -14.81 19.69 -8.72
C CYS A 283 -14.93 20.23 -10.15
N GLY A 284 -15.50 21.42 -10.34
CA GLY A 284 -15.62 22.09 -11.64
C GLY A 284 -16.98 21.92 -12.33
N PHE A 285 -18.01 21.54 -11.59
CA PHE A 285 -19.38 21.63 -12.06
C PHE A 285 -19.86 23.09 -12.10
N ARG A 286 -20.79 23.39 -13.01
CA ARG A 286 -21.57 24.64 -13.01
C ARG A 286 -23.03 24.33 -12.76
N GLU A 287 -23.64 25.13 -11.90
CA GLU A 287 -25.07 25.10 -11.66
C GLU A 287 -25.80 25.69 -12.88
N GLN A 288 -26.70 24.92 -13.50
CA GLN A 288 -27.52 25.38 -14.63
C GLN A 288 -28.88 25.92 -14.16
N ARG A 289 -29.43 25.29 -13.13
CA ARG A 289 -30.66 25.66 -12.41
C ARG A 289 -30.56 25.04 -11.01
N LEU A 290 -31.44 25.44 -10.09
CA LEU A 290 -31.40 24.97 -8.70
C LEU A 290 -31.21 23.45 -8.62
N CYS A 291 -30.18 23.02 -7.88
CA CYS A 291 -29.80 21.61 -7.68
C CYS A 291 -29.35 20.83 -8.93
N ARG A 292 -29.27 21.44 -10.12
CA ARG A 292 -28.78 20.78 -11.34
C ARG A 292 -27.39 21.28 -11.73
N TYR A 293 -26.44 20.36 -11.77
CA TYR A 293 -25.03 20.64 -12.01
C TYR A 293 -24.52 19.94 -13.27
N VAL A 294 -23.75 20.65 -14.09
CA VAL A 294 -23.09 20.10 -15.29
C VAL A 294 -21.59 20.24 -15.18
N LEU A 295 -20.85 19.14 -15.36
CA LEU A 295 -19.39 19.17 -15.37
C LEU A 295 -18.88 19.87 -16.63
N LYS A 296 -18.34 21.08 -16.48
CA LYS A 296 -17.77 21.83 -17.61
C LYS A 296 -16.30 21.48 -17.84
N SER A 297 -15.52 21.45 -16.78
CA SER A 297 -14.10 21.10 -16.83
C SER A 297 -13.67 20.62 -15.44
N PRO A 298 -12.96 19.49 -15.31
CA PRO A 298 -12.41 19.07 -14.02
C PRO A 298 -11.58 20.17 -13.34
N ARG A 299 -11.82 20.39 -12.04
CA ARG A 299 -11.10 21.37 -11.20
C ARG A 299 -10.83 20.80 -9.80
N GLY A 300 -9.98 21.51 -9.05
CA GLY A 300 -9.68 21.15 -7.67
C GLY A 300 -8.89 19.85 -7.59
N TYR A 301 -9.34 18.92 -6.75
CA TYR A 301 -8.72 17.59 -6.60
C TYR A 301 -9.14 16.60 -7.69
N LEU A 302 -10.18 16.89 -8.49
CA LEU A 302 -10.69 15.96 -9.51
C LEU A 302 -9.64 15.62 -10.59
N PRO A 303 -8.89 16.57 -11.17
CA PRO A 303 -7.79 16.25 -12.09
C PRO A 303 -6.74 15.30 -11.50
N ILE A 304 -6.40 15.46 -10.22
CA ILE A 304 -5.42 14.60 -9.53
C ILE A 304 -5.94 13.16 -9.46
N ALA A 305 -7.19 12.98 -9.04
CA ALA A 305 -7.82 11.66 -9.03
C ALA A 305 -7.98 11.06 -10.43
N ILE A 306 -8.23 11.88 -11.46
CA ILE A 306 -8.24 11.43 -12.86
C ILE A 306 -6.84 10.96 -13.29
N ALA A 307 -5.78 11.69 -12.94
CA ALA A 307 -4.40 11.27 -13.24
C ALA A 307 -4.07 9.93 -12.58
N ASP A 308 -4.50 9.72 -11.33
CA ASP A 308 -4.30 8.46 -10.62
C ASP A 308 -4.97 7.28 -11.30
N LEU A 309 -6.25 7.43 -11.67
CA LEU A 309 -6.99 6.40 -12.40
C LEU A 309 -6.47 6.20 -13.83
N ALA A 310 -5.86 7.23 -14.41
CA ALA A 310 -5.27 7.17 -15.74
C ALA A 310 -3.89 6.50 -15.76
N ASP A 311 -3.21 6.41 -14.62
CA ASP A 311 -1.97 5.67 -14.39
C ASP A 311 -2.24 4.23 -13.93
N ASP A 312 -3.36 3.64 -14.37
CA ASP A 312 -3.69 2.23 -14.13
C ASP A 312 -2.75 1.29 -14.92
N ARG A 313 -2.62 0.01 -14.53
CA ARG A 313 -1.85 -1.00 -15.31
C ARG A 313 -2.50 -1.21 -16.68
N ARG A 314 -3.82 -1.07 -16.76
CA ARG A 314 -4.53 -1.14 -18.05
C ARG A 314 -4.23 0.12 -18.87
N PRO A 315 -3.68 -0.01 -20.08
CA PRO A 315 -3.44 1.14 -20.93
C PRO A 315 -4.78 1.80 -21.32
N PRO A 316 -4.96 3.10 -21.07
CA PRO A 316 -6.17 3.81 -21.47
C PRO A 316 -6.27 3.84 -23.00
N THR A 317 -7.50 3.84 -23.52
CA THR A 317 -7.79 3.99 -24.94
C THR A 317 -7.18 5.28 -25.49
N ARG A 318 -6.90 5.33 -26.82
CA ARG A 318 -6.39 6.55 -27.46
C ARG A 318 -7.28 7.78 -27.22
N HIS A 319 -8.60 7.59 -27.14
CA HIS A 319 -9.52 8.68 -26.82
C HIS A 319 -9.31 9.21 -25.39
N GLN A 320 -9.21 8.32 -24.40
CA GLN A 320 -8.91 8.70 -23.01
C GLN A 320 -7.56 9.40 -22.88
N GLN A 321 -6.52 8.87 -23.53
CA GLN A 321 -5.20 9.49 -23.54
C GLN A 321 -5.29 10.94 -24.04
N LYS A 322 -5.96 11.16 -25.19
CA LYS A 322 -6.19 12.52 -25.72
C LYS A 322 -6.93 13.42 -24.74
N ARG A 323 -7.93 12.91 -24.01
CA ARG A 323 -8.69 13.69 -23.01
C ARG A 323 -7.85 14.07 -21.81
N VAL A 324 -7.04 13.16 -21.28
CA VAL A 324 -6.11 13.42 -20.17
C VAL A 324 -5.01 14.38 -20.63
N GLN A 325 -4.44 14.20 -21.82
CA GLN A 325 -3.48 15.13 -22.42
C GLN A 325 -4.06 16.54 -22.57
N ALA A 326 -5.28 16.67 -23.06
CA ALA A 326 -5.97 17.96 -23.16
C ALA A 326 -6.19 18.61 -21.78
N LEU A 327 -6.41 17.82 -20.73
CA LEU A 327 -6.51 18.31 -19.35
C LEU A 327 -5.15 18.83 -18.83
N ILE A 328 -4.06 18.11 -19.12
CA ILE A 328 -2.68 18.56 -18.82
C ILE A 328 -2.39 19.86 -19.56
N GLU A 329 -2.60 19.90 -20.88
CA GLU A 329 -2.41 21.09 -21.70
C GLU A 329 -3.18 22.30 -21.18
N THR A 330 -4.47 22.13 -20.90
CA THR A 330 -5.33 23.21 -20.39
C THR A 330 -4.85 23.69 -19.03
N THR A 331 -4.33 22.78 -18.19
CA THR A 331 -3.80 23.13 -16.88
C THR A 331 -2.50 23.93 -17.00
N VAL A 332 -1.55 23.47 -17.83
CA VAL A 332 -0.26 24.16 -18.07
C VAL A 332 -0.48 25.53 -18.72
N LYS A 333 -1.31 25.62 -19.76
CA LYS A 333 -1.62 26.90 -20.46
C LYS A 333 -2.27 27.93 -19.53
N ARG A 334 -3.04 27.49 -18.52
CA ARG A 334 -3.74 28.37 -17.56
C ARG A 334 -2.96 28.61 -16.26
N PHE A 335 -1.64 28.49 -16.25
CA PHE A 335 -0.82 28.98 -15.12
C PHE A 335 -0.76 30.51 -15.06
N TYR A 336 -1.04 31.18 -16.17
CA TYR A 336 -1.03 32.65 -16.30
C TYR A 336 -2.01 33.33 -15.34
N GLY A 337 -1.58 34.42 -14.69
CA GLY A 337 -2.42 35.28 -13.84
C GLY A 337 -2.81 34.72 -12.47
N LEU A 338 -2.32 33.53 -12.08
CA LEU A 338 -2.59 32.94 -10.77
C LEU A 338 -1.45 33.26 -9.80
N GLY A 339 -1.72 34.13 -8.83
CA GLY A 339 -0.83 34.38 -7.67
C GLY A 339 -0.63 33.15 -6.78
N LYS A 340 0.07 33.31 -5.65
CA LYS A 340 0.26 32.26 -4.62
C LYS A 340 -1.07 31.95 -3.90
N ASN A 341 -1.97 31.24 -4.57
CA ASN A 341 -3.27 30.84 -4.03
C ASN A 341 -3.47 29.33 -4.16
N ARG A 342 -4.38 28.75 -3.37
CA ARG A 342 -4.74 27.32 -3.31
C ARG A 342 -4.96 26.67 -4.68
N GLN A 343 -5.49 27.43 -5.65
CA GLN A 343 -5.68 26.94 -7.03
C GLN A 343 -4.37 26.64 -7.75
N ARG A 344 -3.31 27.44 -7.53
CA ARG A 344 -1.99 27.20 -8.10
C ARG A 344 -1.38 25.92 -7.53
N HIS A 345 -1.49 25.74 -6.20
CA HIS A 345 -1.01 24.53 -5.52
C HIS A 345 -1.67 23.25 -6.06
N LEU A 346 -3.00 23.24 -6.23
CA LEU A 346 -3.70 22.07 -6.77
C LEU A 346 -3.32 21.75 -8.22
N LYS A 347 -3.05 22.77 -9.04
CA LYS A 347 -2.54 22.58 -10.41
C LYS A 347 -1.13 22.01 -10.41
N LEU A 348 -0.24 22.52 -9.55
CA LEU A 348 1.11 21.97 -9.38
C LEU A 348 1.05 20.51 -8.92
N ALA A 349 0.22 20.20 -7.93
CA ALA A 349 0.02 18.83 -7.45
C ALA A 349 -0.48 17.89 -8.57
N PHE A 350 -1.38 18.36 -9.44
CA PHE A 350 -1.81 17.59 -10.61
C PHE A 350 -0.66 17.35 -11.60
N ILE A 351 0.13 18.37 -11.95
CA ILE A 351 1.26 18.21 -12.86
C ILE A 351 2.33 17.29 -12.26
N GLN A 352 2.65 17.46 -10.98
CA GLN A 352 3.56 16.58 -10.25
C GLN A 352 3.06 15.13 -10.28
N ARG A 353 1.75 14.91 -10.09
CA ARG A 353 1.16 13.57 -10.18
C ARG A 353 1.31 12.96 -11.58
N CYS A 354 1.08 13.74 -12.63
CA CYS A 354 1.31 13.29 -14.01
C CYS A 354 2.78 12.96 -14.28
N LEU A 355 3.73 13.74 -13.76
CA LEU A 355 5.16 13.44 -13.87
C LEU A 355 5.55 12.17 -13.10
N MET A 356 4.87 11.90 -11.99
CA MET A 356 5.09 10.71 -11.16
C MET A 356 4.36 9.46 -11.67
N SER A 357 3.70 9.51 -12.84
CA SER A 357 3.07 8.35 -13.49
C SER A 357 4.04 7.15 -13.53
N ARG A 358 3.60 5.98 -13.07
CA ARG A 358 4.42 4.77 -12.86
C ARG A 358 4.22 3.73 -13.95
N ARG A 359 3.02 3.64 -14.50
CA ARG A 359 2.57 2.55 -15.36
C ARG A 359 2.32 3.04 -16.78
N GLN A 360 1.81 4.26 -16.94
CA GLN A 360 1.54 4.86 -18.25
C GLN A 360 2.53 5.99 -18.56
N PRO A 361 3.23 5.99 -19.71
CA PRO A 361 4.23 7.01 -20.02
C PRO A 361 3.62 8.34 -20.49
N TYR A 362 2.46 8.30 -21.14
CA TYR A 362 1.89 9.46 -21.84
C TYR A 362 1.58 10.68 -20.94
N PRO A 363 1.13 10.57 -19.66
CA PRO A 363 0.91 11.75 -18.83
C PRO A 363 2.22 12.45 -18.50
N ALA A 364 3.26 11.68 -18.16
CA ALA A 364 4.58 12.20 -17.81
C ALA A 364 5.25 12.86 -19.01
N THR A 365 5.25 12.21 -20.18
CA THR A 365 5.85 12.78 -21.39
C THR A 365 5.14 14.05 -21.84
N THR A 366 3.80 14.07 -21.79
CA THR A 366 3.00 15.26 -22.14
C THR A 366 3.27 16.41 -21.17
N ALA A 367 3.24 16.14 -19.86
CA ALA A 367 3.52 17.15 -18.83
C ALA A 367 4.93 17.72 -18.98
N LEU A 368 5.93 16.86 -19.19
CA LEU A 368 7.32 17.30 -19.36
C LEU A 368 7.50 18.17 -20.61
N ALA A 369 7.00 17.72 -21.77
CA ALA A 369 7.11 18.49 -23.01
C ALA A 369 6.51 19.89 -22.88
N LEU A 370 5.36 20.01 -22.20
CA LEU A 370 4.72 21.29 -21.94
C LEU A 370 5.48 22.15 -20.92
N LEU A 371 6.06 21.55 -19.88
CA LEU A 371 6.89 22.27 -18.91
C LEU A 371 8.16 22.81 -19.55
N LEU A 372 8.83 22.02 -20.39
CA LEU A 372 9.99 22.49 -21.18
C LEU A 372 9.60 23.64 -22.09
N LYS A 373 8.48 23.50 -22.83
CA LYS A 373 7.98 24.56 -23.73
C LYS A 373 7.60 25.86 -23.00
N HIS A 374 7.19 25.78 -21.74
CA HIS A 374 6.71 26.92 -20.96
C HIS A 374 7.59 27.23 -19.73
N GLN A 375 8.84 26.76 -19.71
CA GLN A 375 9.73 26.82 -18.54
C GLN A 375 9.96 28.25 -18.06
N THR A 376 10.15 29.19 -18.98
CA THR A 376 10.35 30.62 -18.67
C THR A 376 9.13 31.29 -18.04
N ARG A 377 7.94 30.66 -18.14
CA ARG A 377 6.66 31.22 -17.69
C ARG A 377 6.13 30.56 -16.42
N ILE A 378 6.76 29.47 -15.96
CA ILE A 378 6.36 28.71 -14.79
C ILE A 378 7.58 28.60 -13.87
N PRO A 379 7.68 29.44 -12.82
CA PRO A 379 8.81 29.45 -11.89
C PRO A 379 9.14 28.07 -11.31
N GLU A 380 8.12 27.25 -11.05
CA GLU A 380 8.26 25.91 -10.49
C GLU A 380 8.66 24.84 -11.54
N ALA A 381 8.70 25.18 -12.84
CA ALA A 381 8.96 24.20 -13.89
C ALA A 381 10.34 23.57 -13.76
N ALA A 382 11.39 24.34 -13.47
CA ALA A 382 12.73 23.81 -13.27
C ALA A 382 12.76 22.77 -12.14
N ALA A 383 12.15 23.09 -10.99
CA ALA A 383 12.06 22.18 -9.85
C ALA A 383 11.22 20.92 -10.15
N LEU A 384 10.11 21.05 -10.88
CA LEU A 384 9.27 19.93 -11.29
C LEU A 384 9.97 19.01 -12.31
N ILE A 385 10.69 19.60 -13.27
CA ILE A 385 11.50 18.88 -14.25
C ILE A 385 12.61 18.12 -13.54
N ASP A 386 13.35 18.80 -12.67
CA ASP A 386 14.43 18.23 -11.87
C ASP A 386 13.92 17.11 -10.94
N GLN A 387 12.76 17.28 -10.32
CA GLN A 387 12.11 16.20 -9.57
C GLN A 387 11.74 15.01 -10.48
N ALA A 388 11.23 15.26 -11.69
CA ALA A 388 10.88 14.22 -12.65
C ALA A 388 12.12 13.47 -13.21
N THR A 389 13.24 14.16 -13.38
CA THR A 389 14.52 13.57 -13.84
C THR A 389 15.23 12.82 -12.71
N ARG A 390 15.24 13.36 -11.48
CA ARG A 390 15.79 12.68 -10.28
C ARG A 390 15.04 11.40 -9.91
N THR A 391 13.73 11.36 -10.13
CA THR A 391 12.96 10.12 -9.97
C THR A 391 13.27 9.06 -11.04
N GLY A 392 14.02 9.41 -12.10
CA GLY A 392 14.56 8.49 -13.11
C GLY A 392 13.60 8.08 -14.22
N LYS A 393 12.42 8.71 -14.33
CA LYS A 393 11.32 8.26 -15.20
C LYS A 393 11.26 8.92 -16.56
N VAL A 394 11.88 10.09 -16.73
CA VAL A 394 12.02 10.75 -18.02
C VAL A 394 13.48 11.07 -18.28
N ARG A 395 14.00 10.57 -19.39
CA ARG A 395 15.33 10.92 -19.90
C ARG A 395 15.15 12.05 -20.91
N ILE A 396 15.79 13.18 -20.66
CA ILE A 396 15.92 14.22 -21.68
C ILE A 396 16.97 13.69 -22.66
N ALA A 397 16.59 13.46 -23.92
CA ALA A 397 17.53 13.03 -24.95
C ALA A 397 18.56 14.14 -25.15
N GLY A 398 19.82 13.89 -24.75
CA GLY A 398 20.91 14.86 -24.83
C GLY A 398 21.95 14.79 -23.71
N GLU A 399 21.65 14.15 -22.57
CA GLU A 399 22.67 13.88 -21.54
C GLU A 399 23.42 12.58 -21.86
N SER A 400 24.67 12.75 -22.32
CA SER A 400 25.60 11.68 -22.67
C SER A 400 25.78 10.66 -21.54
N ALA A 401 25.76 9.38 -21.89
CA ALA A 401 26.00 8.24 -21.02
C ALA A 401 27.50 8.02 -20.70
N ASP A 402 28.24 9.11 -20.46
CA ASP A 402 29.70 9.07 -20.28
C ASP A 402 30.18 9.74 -18.97
N ALA A 403 29.24 10.10 -18.08
CA ALA A 403 29.60 10.54 -16.73
C ALA A 403 29.95 9.31 -15.86
N LYS A 404 31.19 9.26 -15.33
CA LYS A 404 31.63 8.31 -14.30
C LYS A 404 30.52 8.16 -13.24
N THR A 405 29.89 6.98 -13.16
CA THR A 405 28.76 6.78 -12.24
C THR A 405 29.30 6.81 -10.81
N THR A 406 29.06 7.93 -10.12
CA THR A 406 29.45 8.09 -8.72
C THR A 406 28.41 7.43 -7.82
N ILE A 407 28.86 6.57 -6.90
CA ILE A 407 28.00 5.91 -5.90
C ILE A 407 28.13 6.60 -4.54
N LEU A 408 27.14 6.41 -3.66
CA LEU A 408 27.24 6.86 -2.28
C LEU A 408 27.80 5.76 -1.39
N VAL A 409 28.67 6.14 -0.46
CA VAL A 409 29.26 5.22 0.52
C VAL A 409 29.12 5.82 1.91
N VAL A 410 28.73 5.00 2.87
CA VAL A 410 28.89 5.32 4.30
C VAL A 410 30.13 4.59 4.80
N ASP A 411 31.17 5.36 5.11
CA ASP A 411 32.45 4.90 5.66
C ASP A 411 32.86 5.88 6.77
N ASP A 412 32.79 5.44 8.03
CA ASP A 412 33.13 6.25 9.21
C ASP A 412 34.01 5.45 10.16
N ALA A 413 35.16 6.01 10.54
CA ALA A 413 36.15 5.35 11.37
C ALA A 413 35.60 4.89 12.73
N ARG A 414 34.54 5.54 13.25
CA ARG A 414 33.91 5.18 14.52
C ARG A 414 33.28 3.79 14.50
N PHE A 415 32.96 3.22 13.34
CA PHE A 415 32.52 1.84 13.25
C PHE A 415 33.56 0.84 13.78
N ALA A 416 34.85 1.21 13.82
CA ALA A 416 35.91 0.39 14.43
C ALA A 416 35.82 0.30 15.96
N LEU A 417 35.13 1.23 16.63
CA LEU A 417 35.06 1.27 18.10
C LEU A 417 34.18 0.15 18.68
N HIS A 418 33.27 -0.44 17.89
CA HIS A 418 32.50 -1.60 18.32
C HIS A 418 33.42 -2.84 18.47
N LEU A 419 33.48 -3.38 19.68
CA LEU A 419 34.34 -4.51 20.07
C LEU A 419 35.82 -4.26 19.80
N GLU A 420 36.26 -3.00 19.88
CA GLU A 420 37.67 -2.67 19.78
C GLU A 420 38.46 -3.39 20.88
N ASN A 421 39.61 -3.96 20.52
CA ASN A 421 40.48 -4.72 21.41
C ASN A 421 39.85 -5.99 22.04
N ILE A 422 38.67 -6.41 21.61
CA ILE A 422 38.08 -7.69 22.01
C ILE A 422 38.43 -8.76 20.97
N PHE A 423 38.91 -9.93 21.43
CA PHE A 423 39.13 -11.07 20.54
C PHE A 423 37.79 -11.68 20.15
N HIS A 424 37.34 -11.40 18.93
CA HIS A 424 36.03 -11.79 18.43
C HIS A 424 36.05 -11.97 16.91
N LEU A 425 35.14 -12.78 16.35
CA LEU A 425 35.05 -12.99 14.90
C LEU A 425 34.48 -11.75 14.19
N GLU A 426 33.42 -11.16 14.75
CA GLU A 426 32.98 -9.81 14.44
C GLU A 426 34.01 -8.83 15.04
N SER A 427 34.87 -8.22 14.21
CA SER A 427 35.98 -7.39 14.66
C SER A 427 36.27 -6.22 13.72
N PRO A 428 36.98 -5.17 14.17
CA PRO A 428 37.30 -3.99 13.36
C PRO A 428 38.03 -4.30 12.05
N LYS A 429 38.79 -5.40 12.02
CA LYS A 429 39.51 -5.90 10.83
C LYS A 429 38.58 -6.12 9.62
N ARG A 430 37.30 -6.43 9.86
CA ARG A 430 36.29 -6.59 8.81
C ARG A 430 36.02 -5.28 8.08
N PHE A 431 35.82 -4.20 8.85
CA PHE A 431 35.60 -2.87 8.32
C PHE A 431 36.85 -2.32 7.62
N GLU A 432 38.03 -2.53 8.21
CA GLU A 432 39.31 -2.16 7.57
C GLU A 432 39.54 -2.88 6.24
N ALA A 433 39.13 -4.15 6.12
CA ALA A 433 39.21 -4.90 4.87
C ALA A 433 38.35 -4.28 3.76
N PHE A 434 37.13 -3.88 4.08
CA PHE A 434 36.27 -3.19 3.12
C PHE A 434 36.83 -1.82 2.73
N ARG A 435 37.44 -1.09 3.68
CA ARG A 435 38.13 0.17 3.38
C ARG A 435 39.34 0.00 2.46
N ARG A 436 40.09 -1.12 2.57
CA ARG A 436 41.14 -1.46 1.59
C ARG A 436 40.57 -1.67 0.19
N ALA A 437 39.41 -2.33 0.06
CA ALA A 437 38.72 -2.44 -1.22
C ALA A 437 38.28 -1.06 -1.78
N LEU A 438 37.75 -0.17 -0.93
CA LEU A 438 37.40 1.22 -1.31
C LEU A 438 38.61 2.07 -1.74
N ALA A 439 39.79 1.78 -1.19
CA ALA A 439 41.05 2.45 -1.52
C ALA A 439 41.73 1.89 -2.78
N HIS A 440 41.20 0.82 -3.38
CA HIS A 440 41.79 0.22 -4.56
C HIS A 440 41.77 1.18 -5.77
N PRO A 441 42.87 1.31 -6.55
CA PRO A 441 42.99 2.29 -7.63
C PRO A 441 41.88 2.25 -8.70
N SER A 442 41.26 1.09 -8.91
CA SER A 442 40.16 0.94 -9.87
C SER A 442 38.89 1.70 -9.47
N VAL A 443 38.60 1.84 -8.17
CA VAL A 443 37.34 2.41 -7.66
C VAL A 443 37.51 3.79 -7.02
N VAL A 444 38.74 4.20 -6.69
CA VAL A 444 39.04 5.54 -6.17
C VAL A 444 38.52 6.63 -7.12
N GLY A 445 37.88 7.65 -6.54
CA GLY A 445 37.29 8.77 -7.30
C GLY A 445 35.95 8.44 -7.98
N ARG A 446 35.34 7.29 -7.67
CA ARG A 446 34.03 6.87 -8.21
C ARG A 446 32.96 6.69 -7.14
N TRP A 447 33.26 7.10 -5.92
CA TRP A 447 32.34 7.07 -4.80
C TRP A 447 32.47 8.34 -3.96
N TYR A 448 31.40 8.67 -3.24
CA TYR A 448 31.33 9.83 -2.36
C TYR A 448 30.94 9.39 -0.95
N SER A 449 31.73 9.80 0.05
CA SER A 449 31.43 9.52 1.46
C SER A 449 30.30 10.41 1.97
N MET A 450 29.34 9.80 2.66
CA MET A 450 28.22 10.50 3.26
C MET A 450 28.54 10.96 4.69
N ALA A 451 28.22 12.21 5.00
CA ALA A 451 28.20 12.67 6.38
C ALA A 451 27.07 11.97 7.14
N ILE A 452 27.43 11.32 8.26
CA ILE A 452 26.51 10.52 9.07
C ILE A 452 26.20 11.14 10.43
N ALA A 453 25.02 10.80 10.94
CA ALA A 453 24.54 11.16 12.27
C ALA A 453 23.87 9.93 12.89
N PRO A 454 23.84 9.79 14.22
CA PRO A 454 23.16 8.67 14.87
C PRO A 454 21.65 8.73 14.65
N ALA A 455 21.03 7.55 14.55
CA ALA A 455 19.58 7.42 14.58
C ALA A 455 19.04 7.84 15.95
N THR A 456 17.87 8.48 15.94
CA THR A 456 17.18 8.89 17.16
C THR A 456 16.45 7.71 17.80
N HIS A 457 16.21 7.78 19.10
CA HIS A 457 15.47 6.75 19.84
C HIS A 457 14.07 6.48 19.24
N GLU A 458 13.34 7.53 18.81
CA GLU A 458 12.04 7.38 18.14
C GLU A 458 12.11 6.59 16.83
N GLN A 459 13.21 6.72 16.08
CA GLN A 459 13.40 5.97 14.84
C GLN A 459 13.71 4.50 15.12
N LEU A 460 14.45 4.21 16.19
CA LEU A 460 14.76 2.83 16.60
C LEU A 460 13.49 2.06 17.01
N LEU A 461 12.52 2.76 17.63
CA LEU A 461 11.22 2.22 18.04
C LEU A 461 10.33 1.75 16.87
N TRP A 462 10.69 2.05 15.62
CA TRP A 462 9.93 1.54 14.47
C TRP A 462 10.08 0.04 14.23
N VAL A 463 11.11 -0.57 14.80
CA VAL A 463 11.34 -2.02 14.73
C VAL A 463 11.50 -2.61 16.12
N HIS A 464 12.24 -1.92 16.99
CA HIS A 464 12.60 -2.46 18.30
C HIS A 464 11.64 -2.03 19.39
N THR A 465 11.42 -2.91 20.37
CA THR A 465 10.58 -2.63 21.51
C THR A 465 11.26 -1.63 22.46
N PRO A 466 10.50 -0.78 23.17
CA PRO A 466 11.07 0.15 24.15
C PRO A 466 11.93 -0.55 25.19
N ALA A 467 11.44 -1.66 25.74
CA ALA A 467 12.14 -2.42 26.79
C ALA A 467 13.51 -2.95 26.31
N TYR A 468 13.59 -3.39 25.04
CA TYR A 468 14.84 -3.85 24.47
C TYR A 468 15.85 -2.71 24.26
N LEU A 469 15.39 -1.56 23.74
CA LEU A 469 16.26 -0.39 23.58
C LEU A 469 16.80 0.11 24.92
N ASP A 470 15.96 0.16 25.96
CA ASP A 470 16.38 0.52 27.32
C ASP A 470 17.45 -0.43 27.88
N GLN A 471 17.35 -1.73 27.58
CA GLN A 471 18.35 -2.72 27.99
C GLN A 471 19.67 -2.52 27.26
N LEU A 472 19.62 -2.28 25.94
CA LEU A 472 20.80 -2.11 25.12
C LEU A 472 21.51 -0.78 25.44
N GLU A 473 20.78 0.31 25.67
CA GLU A 473 21.35 1.60 26.08
C GLU A 473 22.09 1.51 27.42
N LYS A 474 21.60 0.70 28.37
CA LYS A 474 22.28 0.44 29.65
C LYS A 474 23.64 -0.27 29.50
N THR A 475 24.02 -0.72 28.31
CA THR A 475 25.36 -1.26 28.04
C THR A 475 26.39 -0.17 27.78
N ALA A 476 25.96 1.05 27.43
CA ALA A 476 26.85 2.17 27.14
C ALA A 476 27.81 2.44 28.30
N GLY A 477 29.08 2.72 27.96
CA GLY A 477 30.13 2.99 28.94
C GLY A 477 30.66 1.76 29.71
N LYS A 478 30.07 0.57 29.57
CA LYS A 478 30.56 -0.64 30.25
C LYS A 478 31.68 -1.30 29.46
N GLN A 479 32.65 -1.90 30.16
CA GLN A 479 33.83 -2.50 29.52
C GLN A 479 33.46 -3.68 28.59
N LEU A 480 32.66 -4.63 29.08
CA LEU A 480 32.16 -5.76 28.30
C LEU A 480 30.83 -6.22 28.89
N VAL A 481 29.81 -6.38 28.06
CA VAL A 481 28.52 -6.98 28.43
C VAL A 481 28.13 -8.02 27.40
N THR A 482 27.84 -9.23 27.87
CA THR A 482 27.35 -10.35 27.07
C THR A 482 25.82 -10.30 27.03
N LEU A 483 25.25 -10.22 25.82
CA LEU A 483 23.79 -10.17 25.60
C LEU A 483 23.22 -11.55 25.27
N ASP A 484 23.97 -12.37 24.54
CA ASP A 484 23.72 -13.80 24.34
C ASP A 484 25.04 -14.57 24.21
N LEU A 485 25.03 -15.81 23.74
CA LEU A 485 26.22 -16.66 23.65
C LEU A 485 27.34 -16.07 22.78
N ASP A 486 27.00 -15.31 21.74
CA ASP A 486 27.96 -14.83 20.74
C ASP A 486 27.88 -13.32 20.48
N THR A 487 26.95 -12.61 21.12
CA THR A 487 26.69 -11.18 20.94
C THR A 487 27.11 -10.40 22.18
N GLN A 488 28.06 -9.50 21.98
CA GLN A 488 28.70 -8.74 23.06
C GLN A 488 28.67 -7.24 22.75
N THR A 489 28.77 -6.44 23.80
CA THR A 489 28.90 -4.98 23.72
C THR A 489 30.06 -4.50 24.57
N THR A 490 30.65 -3.38 24.17
CA THR A 490 31.72 -2.64 24.84
C THR A 490 31.25 -1.20 25.00
N ALA A 491 32.08 -0.34 25.60
CA ALA A 491 31.69 1.01 26.01
C ALA A 491 31.03 1.84 24.91
N HIS A 492 31.47 1.68 23.66
CA HIS A 492 30.99 2.45 22.50
C HIS A 492 29.96 1.69 21.63
N SER A 493 29.66 0.43 21.94
CA SER A 493 28.85 -0.42 21.05
C SER A 493 27.44 0.12 20.81
N TRP A 494 26.78 0.67 21.84
CA TRP A 494 25.45 1.29 21.70
C TRP A 494 25.46 2.50 20.77
N GLU A 495 26.37 3.44 21.02
CA GLU A 495 26.52 4.68 20.25
C GLU A 495 26.86 4.37 18.79
N VAL A 496 27.76 3.40 18.57
CA VAL A 496 28.16 2.94 17.24
C VAL A 496 27.01 2.24 16.51
N ALA A 497 26.18 1.45 17.20
CA ALA A 497 24.98 0.85 16.61
C ALA A 497 23.96 1.91 16.18
N CYS A 498 23.72 2.94 17.00
CA CYS A 498 22.88 4.07 16.61
C CYS A 498 23.46 4.82 15.40
N LEU A 499 24.79 4.98 15.36
CA LEU A 499 25.50 5.58 14.24
C LEU A 499 25.42 4.76 12.95
N ALA A 500 25.47 3.42 13.05
CA ALA A 500 25.31 2.51 11.91
C ALA A 500 23.93 2.68 11.27
N VAL A 501 22.86 2.60 12.06
CA VAL A 501 21.48 2.82 11.59
C VAL A 501 21.33 4.20 10.95
N GLY A 502 21.79 5.25 11.65
CA GLY A 502 21.69 6.61 11.15
C GLY A 502 22.51 6.83 9.87
N GLY A 503 23.67 6.21 9.76
CA GLY A 503 24.46 6.17 8.53
C GLY A 503 23.68 5.57 7.35
N VAL A 504 23.01 4.44 7.57
CA VAL A 504 22.12 3.84 6.57
C VAL A 504 21.01 4.82 6.17
N PHE A 505 20.38 5.53 7.10
CA PHE A 505 19.37 6.55 6.76
C PHE A 505 19.93 7.67 5.88
N ARG A 506 21.15 8.12 6.16
CA ARG A 506 21.82 9.14 5.33
C ARG A 506 22.12 8.64 3.92
N LEU A 507 22.53 7.38 3.78
CA LEU A 507 22.68 6.74 2.47
C LEU A 507 21.36 6.78 1.69
N LEU A 508 20.26 6.38 2.34
CA LEU A 508 18.93 6.34 1.73
C LEU A 508 18.44 7.73 1.36
N ASP A 509 18.63 8.74 2.22
CA ASP A 509 18.35 10.14 1.89
C ASP A 509 19.08 10.56 0.62
N GLY A 510 20.36 10.22 0.50
CA GLY A 510 21.15 10.55 -0.68
C GLY A 510 20.59 9.92 -1.95
N ILE A 511 20.18 8.65 -1.90
CA ILE A 511 19.59 7.94 -3.04
C ILE A 511 18.20 8.49 -3.39
N CYS A 512 17.32 8.65 -2.40
CA CYS A 512 15.96 9.14 -2.58
C CYS A 512 15.92 10.59 -3.07
N ASN A 513 16.88 11.43 -2.67
CA ASN A 513 17.01 12.80 -3.15
C ASN A 513 17.74 12.93 -4.50
N GLY A 514 18.13 11.81 -5.11
CA GLY A 514 18.71 11.75 -6.45
C GLY A 514 20.21 12.08 -6.52
N ARG A 515 20.94 12.10 -5.40
CA ARG A 515 22.41 12.30 -5.42
C ARG A 515 23.15 11.15 -6.10
N ALA A 516 22.62 9.94 -5.96
CA ALA A 516 22.99 8.77 -6.74
C ALA A 516 21.79 7.84 -6.87
N ARG A 517 21.89 6.82 -7.70
CA ARG A 517 20.85 5.76 -7.79
C ARG A 517 21.10 4.62 -6.81
N ARG A 518 22.36 4.44 -6.40
CA ARG A 518 22.79 3.31 -5.60
C ARG A 518 23.92 3.68 -4.64
N GLY A 519 24.13 2.85 -3.64
CA GLY A 519 25.26 2.99 -2.75
C GLY A 519 25.35 1.85 -1.73
N VAL A 520 26.38 1.92 -0.89
CA VAL A 520 26.69 0.90 0.12
C VAL A 520 26.96 1.54 1.47
N ALA A 521 26.45 0.91 2.53
CA ALA A 521 26.72 1.28 3.91
C ALA A 521 27.70 0.29 4.52
N ALA A 522 28.96 0.71 4.69
CA ALA A 522 30.01 -0.10 5.28
C ALA A 522 29.96 -0.04 6.81
N VAL A 523 28.84 -0.50 7.37
CA VAL A 523 28.52 -0.34 8.79
C VAL A 523 28.97 -1.52 9.64
N ARG A 524 29.20 -1.25 10.92
CA ARG A 524 29.29 -2.23 12.02
C ARG A 524 28.64 -1.62 13.26
N PRO A 525 27.97 -2.41 14.13
CA PRO A 525 27.69 -3.84 14.02
C PRO A 525 26.70 -4.21 12.89
N PRO A 526 26.61 -5.51 12.50
CA PRO A 526 25.57 -6.02 11.59
C PRO A 526 24.18 -5.94 12.24
N GLY A 527 23.12 -6.30 11.50
CA GLY A 527 21.74 -6.11 11.95
C GLY A 527 20.73 -7.22 11.66
N HIS A 528 20.89 -8.05 10.62
CA HIS A 528 19.79 -8.89 10.13
C HIS A 528 19.25 -9.96 11.12
N HIS A 529 20.03 -10.33 12.15
CA HIS A 529 19.62 -11.25 13.22
C HIS A 529 18.91 -10.56 14.40
N ALA A 530 19.08 -9.25 14.58
CA ALA A 530 18.47 -8.52 15.70
C ALA A 530 16.94 -8.54 15.56
N GLU A 531 16.27 -9.17 16.53
CA GLU A 531 14.81 -9.25 16.59
C GLU A 531 14.24 -7.98 17.23
N PRO A 532 12.91 -7.75 17.13
CA PRO A 532 12.27 -6.59 17.76
C PRO A 532 12.61 -6.43 19.26
N ASP A 533 12.83 -7.52 19.98
CA ASP A 533 12.97 -7.54 21.43
C ASP A 533 14.31 -8.10 21.96
N ARG A 534 15.27 -8.46 21.08
CA ARG A 534 16.57 -8.99 21.50
C ARG A 534 17.70 -8.81 20.49
N ALA A 535 18.93 -8.74 21.03
CA ALA A 535 20.17 -8.86 20.28
C ALA A 535 20.51 -10.34 20.10
N MET A 536 21.05 -10.70 18.93
CA MET A 536 21.61 -12.04 18.68
C MET A 536 22.45 -12.07 17.41
N GLY A 537 23.34 -13.05 17.27
CA GLY A 537 24.10 -13.29 16.04
C GLY A 537 24.97 -12.09 15.66
N PHE A 538 25.66 -11.51 16.65
CA PHE A 538 26.45 -10.28 16.54
C PHE A 538 25.65 -8.99 16.27
N CYS A 539 24.33 -9.09 16.10
CA CYS A 539 23.49 -7.97 15.70
C CYS A 539 22.88 -7.28 16.92
N LEU A 540 23.09 -5.96 17.04
CA LEU A 540 22.51 -5.15 18.12
C LEU A 540 21.24 -4.42 17.69
N LEU A 541 21.22 -3.83 16.50
CA LEU A 541 20.05 -3.15 15.95
C LEU A 541 19.85 -3.62 14.51
N ASN A 542 18.60 -3.78 14.09
CA ASN A 542 18.30 -4.30 12.76
C ASN A 542 18.37 -3.18 11.71
N ASN A 543 19.60 -2.95 11.22
CA ASN A 543 19.91 -1.89 10.24
C ASN A 543 18.98 -1.92 9.01
N VAL A 544 18.75 -3.09 8.42
CA VAL A 544 17.95 -3.24 7.19
C VAL A 544 16.44 -3.12 7.44
N ALA A 545 15.94 -3.62 8.57
CA ALA A 545 14.53 -3.45 8.93
C ALA A 545 14.22 -1.98 9.25
N LEU A 546 15.10 -1.31 10.00
CA LEU A 546 14.98 0.12 10.29
C LEU A 546 15.07 0.93 8.99
N ALA A 547 15.93 0.55 8.06
CA ALA A 547 16.01 1.17 6.73
C ALA A 547 14.68 1.08 5.95
N ALA A 548 14.02 -0.08 5.96
CA ALA A 548 12.72 -0.24 5.31
C ALA A 548 11.65 0.67 5.95
N ARG A 549 11.58 0.73 7.29
CA ARG A 549 10.68 1.64 8.01
C ARG A 549 11.00 3.11 7.75
N TYR A 550 12.28 3.47 7.65
CA TYR A 550 12.71 4.82 7.31
C TYR A 550 12.26 5.24 5.90
N LEU A 551 12.38 4.37 4.91
CA LEU A 551 11.88 4.65 3.56
C LEU A 551 10.36 4.84 3.52
N GLN A 552 9.62 4.07 4.32
CA GLN A 552 8.17 4.20 4.45
C GLN A 552 7.78 5.52 5.11
N ASN A 553 8.37 5.82 6.28
CA ASN A 553 8.01 6.98 7.11
C ASN A 553 8.53 8.30 6.53
N SER A 554 9.77 8.34 6.07
CA SER A 554 10.44 9.58 5.64
C SER A 554 10.34 9.85 4.14
N HIS A 555 10.18 8.81 3.32
CA HIS A 555 10.20 8.92 1.84
C HIS A 555 8.91 8.44 1.16
N SER A 556 7.87 8.06 1.93
CA SER A 556 6.57 7.60 1.43
C SER A 556 6.68 6.46 0.41
N MET A 557 7.68 5.60 0.56
CA MET A 557 7.86 4.41 -0.27
C MET A 557 7.02 3.28 0.31
N ALA A 558 5.99 2.85 -0.42
CA ALA A 558 4.97 1.95 0.10
C ALA A 558 5.40 0.49 0.06
N ARG A 559 6.24 0.09 -0.91
CA ARG A 559 6.69 -1.30 -1.07
C ARG A 559 8.21 -1.39 -1.05
N ILE A 560 8.77 -2.09 -0.08
CA ILE A 560 10.21 -2.28 0.05
C ILE A 560 10.55 -3.76 -0.15
N MET A 561 11.53 -4.06 -1.00
CA MET A 561 12.03 -5.44 -1.11
C MET A 561 13.38 -5.51 -0.39
N ILE A 562 13.51 -6.48 0.51
CA ILE A 562 14.76 -6.80 1.17
C ILE A 562 15.27 -8.12 0.59
N VAL A 563 16.48 -8.10 0.05
CA VAL A 563 17.19 -9.28 -0.44
C VAL A 563 18.36 -9.54 0.49
N ASP A 564 18.28 -10.60 1.28
CA ASP A 564 19.33 -10.99 2.22
C ASP A 564 20.26 -12.03 1.57
N LEU A 565 21.50 -11.60 1.34
CA LEU A 565 22.62 -12.35 0.77
C LEU A 565 23.74 -12.59 1.79
N ASP A 566 23.38 -12.76 3.06
CA ASP A 566 24.24 -13.33 4.08
C ASP A 566 24.13 -14.86 4.10
N ALA A 567 25.19 -15.58 4.50
CA ALA A 567 25.15 -17.03 4.59
C ALA A 567 24.17 -17.53 5.68
N HIS A 568 23.80 -16.69 6.63
CA HIS A 568 22.90 -17.00 7.73
C HIS A 568 21.50 -16.44 7.48
N HIS A 569 20.49 -17.10 8.04
CA HIS A 569 19.12 -16.61 7.90
C HIS A 569 18.91 -15.33 8.72
N GLY A 570 18.53 -14.22 8.08
CA GLY A 570 18.13 -12.97 8.74
C GLY A 570 16.79 -13.06 9.50
N ASN A 571 16.73 -13.90 10.53
CA ASN A 571 15.56 -14.16 11.37
C ASN A 571 14.99 -12.91 12.04
N GLY A 572 15.85 -11.95 12.40
CA GLY A 572 15.43 -10.67 12.97
C GLY A 572 14.59 -9.87 11.97
N THR A 573 15.07 -9.81 10.72
CA THR A 573 14.37 -9.14 9.62
C THR A 573 13.08 -9.86 9.27
N GLN A 574 13.10 -11.19 9.20
CA GLN A 574 11.88 -12.00 9.03
C GLN A 574 10.84 -11.67 10.10
N THR A 575 11.25 -11.66 11.37
CA THR A 575 10.35 -11.42 12.51
C THR A 575 9.75 -10.02 12.45
N ALA A 576 10.55 -9.00 12.10
CA ALA A 576 10.09 -7.61 12.00
C ALA A 576 8.96 -7.40 10.97
N PHE A 577 8.89 -8.23 9.93
CA PHE A 577 7.93 -8.09 8.83
C PHE A 577 7.03 -9.32 8.61
N TYR A 578 7.01 -10.29 9.53
CA TYR A 578 6.33 -11.57 9.32
C TYR A 578 4.83 -11.44 9.04
N GLY A 579 4.20 -10.36 9.51
CA GLY A 579 2.79 -10.03 9.29
C GLY A 579 2.51 -8.93 8.27
N ASP A 580 3.54 -8.40 7.61
CA ASP A 580 3.50 -7.14 6.85
C ASP A 580 3.64 -7.39 5.33
N ASP A 581 2.65 -6.98 4.54
CA ASP A 581 2.64 -7.12 3.07
C ASP A 581 3.29 -5.94 2.32
N SER A 582 3.70 -4.90 3.06
CA SER A 582 4.40 -3.74 2.51
C SER A 582 5.91 -3.99 2.34
N VAL A 583 6.43 -5.06 2.93
CA VAL A 583 7.84 -5.47 2.82
C VAL A 583 7.94 -6.91 2.34
N LEU A 584 8.59 -7.13 1.19
CA LEU A 584 8.93 -8.46 0.70
C LEU A 584 10.35 -8.82 1.18
N PHE A 585 10.45 -9.76 2.11
CA PHE A 585 11.72 -10.29 2.61
C PHE A 585 12.08 -11.59 1.88
N VAL A 586 13.25 -11.61 1.25
CA VAL A 586 13.79 -12.80 0.56
C VAL A 586 15.18 -13.09 1.09
N SER A 587 15.36 -14.25 1.71
CA SER A 587 16.66 -14.67 2.29
C SER A 587 17.20 -15.92 1.61
N THR A 588 18.44 -15.86 1.13
CA THR A 588 19.21 -17.03 0.71
C THR A 588 20.24 -17.35 1.77
N HIS A 589 20.21 -18.54 2.34
CA HIS A 589 21.08 -18.88 3.47
C HIS A 589 21.43 -20.36 3.48
N ARG A 590 22.50 -20.74 4.21
CA ARG A 590 22.82 -22.14 4.47
C ARG A 590 21.75 -22.72 5.38
N PHE A 591 21.24 -23.90 5.06
CA PHE A 591 20.29 -24.60 5.92
C PHE A 591 20.50 -26.12 5.89
N PRO A 592 20.49 -26.80 7.06
CA PRO A 592 20.43 -26.25 8.41
C PRO A 592 21.73 -25.52 8.79
N ALA A 593 21.61 -24.33 9.38
CA ALA A 593 22.71 -23.53 9.94
C ALA A 593 22.17 -22.58 11.01
N TYR A 594 23.01 -21.69 11.53
CA TYR A 594 22.56 -20.66 12.47
C TYR A 594 21.45 -19.80 11.84
N PRO A 595 20.36 -19.48 12.57
CA PRO A 595 20.08 -19.85 13.98
C PRO A 595 19.21 -21.10 14.15
N GLY A 596 18.97 -21.87 13.08
CA GLY A 596 18.06 -23.03 13.06
C GLY A 596 16.65 -22.71 12.54
N THR A 597 16.41 -21.48 12.10
CA THR A 597 15.18 -21.02 11.43
C THR A 597 15.42 -20.78 9.94
N GLY A 598 14.42 -20.28 9.20
CA GLY A 598 14.55 -20.04 7.76
C GLY A 598 14.11 -21.23 6.92
N SER A 599 13.27 -22.11 7.47
CA SER A 599 12.72 -23.22 6.70
C SER A 599 11.85 -22.71 5.56
N ILE A 600 11.76 -23.50 4.49
CA ILE A 600 10.99 -23.14 3.29
C ILE A 600 9.48 -22.92 3.55
N GLY A 601 8.97 -23.46 4.66
CA GLY A 601 7.56 -23.34 5.06
C GLY A 601 7.23 -22.06 5.85
N GLU A 602 8.25 -21.32 6.29
CA GLU A 602 8.09 -20.03 6.94
C GLU A 602 7.83 -18.96 5.87
N ILE A 603 6.54 -18.72 5.58
CA ILE A 603 6.09 -17.85 4.48
C ILE A 603 5.39 -16.56 4.94
N GLY A 604 5.46 -16.24 6.24
CA GLY A 604 4.71 -15.13 6.81
C GLY A 604 3.34 -15.52 7.38
N SER A 605 2.64 -14.52 7.91
CA SER A 605 1.38 -14.66 8.64
C SER A 605 0.41 -13.52 8.30
N GLY A 606 -0.90 -13.76 8.48
CA GLY A 606 -1.92 -12.75 8.21
C GLY A 606 -1.78 -12.13 6.80
N PRO A 607 -1.79 -10.79 6.68
CA PRO A 607 -1.54 -10.08 5.42
C PRO A 607 -0.17 -10.40 4.80
N GLY A 608 0.87 -10.60 5.62
CA GLY A 608 2.24 -10.89 5.17
C GLY A 608 2.48 -12.30 4.61
N ARG A 609 1.45 -13.16 4.53
CA ARG A 609 1.60 -14.50 3.91
C ARG A 609 2.01 -14.38 2.44
N GLY A 610 3.11 -15.04 2.07
CA GLY A 610 3.76 -14.96 0.77
C GLY A 610 4.82 -13.86 0.68
N PHE A 611 4.94 -12.95 1.66
CA PHE A 611 5.91 -11.85 1.65
C PHE A 611 7.19 -12.15 2.43
N THR A 612 7.28 -13.35 3.01
CA THR A 612 8.54 -13.95 3.47
C THR A 612 8.88 -15.12 2.55
N VAL A 613 10.06 -15.09 1.96
CA VAL A 613 10.54 -16.12 1.03
C VAL A 613 11.92 -16.61 1.45
N ASN A 614 11.95 -17.76 2.11
CA ASN A 614 13.19 -18.43 2.48
C ASN A 614 13.67 -19.37 1.39
N ILE A 615 14.97 -19.32 1.11
CA ILE A 615 15.65 -20.13 0.09
C ILE A 615 16.79 -20.90 0.79
N PRO A 616 16.45 -22.03 1.46
CA PRO A 616 17.42 -22.82 2.24
C PRO A 616 18.38 -23.60 1.32
N LEU A 617 19.60 -23.10 1.18
CA LEU A 617 20.65 -23.70 0.34
C LEU A 617 21.54 -24.66 1.12
N GLY A 618 22.05 -25.68 0.43
CA GLY A 618 22.98 -26.64 1.02
C GLY A 618 24.37 -26.06 1.23
N LYS A 619 25.14 -26.66 2.15
CA LYS A 619 26.57 -26.36 2.31
C LYS A 619 27.28 -26.53 0.96
N GLY A 620 28.15 -25.59 0.63
CA GLY A 620 28.94 -25.62 -0.59
C GLY A 620 28.23 -25.08 -1.84
N SER A 621 27.02 -24.53 -1.74
CA SER A 621 26.39 -23.80 -2.85
C SER A 621 27.28 -22.62 -3.28
N GLY A 622 27.44 -22.44 -4.59
CA GLY A 622 28.37 -21.46 -5.18
C GLY A 622 27.73 -20.58 -6.25
N ASP A 623 28.55 -19.91 -7.06
CA ASP A 623 28.13 -18.88 -8.03
C ASP A 623 26.92 -19.29 -8.89
N ARG A 624 26.89 -20.54 -9.37
CA ARG A 624 25.80 -21.06 -10.21
C ARG A 624 24.47 -21.16 -9.47
N ASP A 625 24.49 -21.53 -8.19
CA ASP A 625 23.28 -21.68 -7.38
C ASP A 625 22.66 -20.31 -7.09
N PHE A 626 23.47 -19.35 -6.64
CA PHE A 626 22.99 -18.00 -6.34
C PHE A 626 22.51 -17.27 -7.60
N THR A 627 23.23 -17.38 -8.73
CA THR A 627 22.77 -16.78 -10.00
C THR A 627 21.46 -17.44 -10.51
N LEU A 628 21.28 -18.75 -10.29
CA LEU A 628 20.02 -19.43 -10.60
C LEU A 628 18.87 -18.92 -9.71
N VAL A 629 19.11 -18.78 -8.41
CA VAL A 629 18.14 -18.24 -7.45
C VAL A 629 17.71 -16.82 -7.84
N LEU A 630 18.66 -15.93 -8.15
CA LEU A 630 18.35 -14.56 -8.57
C LEU A 630 17.48 -14.55 -9.83
N ARG A 631 17.77 -15.40 -10.82
CA ARG A 631 17.01 -15.46 -12.09
C ARG A 631 15.63 -16.07 -11.94
N ARG A 632 15.51 -17.16 -11.18
CA ARG A 632 14.30 -17.99 -11.16
C ARG A 632 13.34 -17.66 -10.03
N ILE A 633 13.82 -16.98 -8.98
CA ILE A 633 13.01 -16.64 -7.81
C ILE A 633 13.01 -15.13 -7.59
N ILE A 634 14.18 -14.53 -7.29
CA ILE A 634 14.24 -13.15 -6.80
C ILE A 634 13.77 -12.14 -7.87
N ALA A 635 14.24 -12.25 -9.12
CA ALA A 635 13.86 -11.32 -10.17
C ALA A 635 12.36 -11.40 -10.55
N PRO A 636 11.75 -12.58 -10.73
CA PRO A 636 10.31 -12.69 -10.93
C PRO A 636 9.49 -12.17 -9.74
N LEU A 637 9.92 -12.41 -8.50
CA LEU A 637 9.29 -11.85 -7.31
C LEU A 637 9.36 -10.32 -7.31
N ALA A 638 10.53 -9.75 -7.58
CA ALA A 638 10.72 -8.30 -7.69
C ALA A 638 9.81 -7.69 -8.77
N GLN A 639 9.65 -8.37 -9.91
CA GLN A 639 8.73 -7.94 -10.98
C GLN A 639 7.26 -8.01 -10.56
N GLY A 640 6.85 -9.08 -9.87
CA GLY A 640 5.48 -9.24 -9.38
C GLY A 640 5.12 -8.25 -8.28
N PHE A 641 6.04 -8.02 -7.34
CA PHE A 641 5.88 -7.13 -6.21
C PHE A 641 5.97 -5.65 -6.60
N GLY A 642 6.84 -5.31 -7.56
CA GLY A 642 7.07 -3.94 -8.03
C GLY A 642 7.50 -3.01 -6.88
N PRO A 643 8.65 -3.25 -6.24
CA PRO A 643 9.12 -2.46 -5.11
C PRO A 643 9.43 -1.00 -5.51
N ASP A 644 9.25 -0.09 -4.57
CA ASP A 644 9.69 1.30 -4.70
C ASP A 644 11.21 1.43 -4.48
N PHE A 645 11.80 0.52 -3.69
CA PHE A 645 13.22 0.46 -3.34
C PHE A 645 13.66 -0.99 -3.06
N ILE A 646 14.91 -1.34 -3.38
CA ILE A 646 15.53 -2.62 -3.00
C ILE A 646 16.62 -2.37 -1.95
N LEU A 647 16.52 -3.03 -0.81
CA LEU A 647 17.57 -3.09 0.19
C LEU A 647 18.25 -4.47 0.09
N VAL A 648 19.57 -4.50 0.19
CA VAL A 648 20.34 -5.74 0.17
C VAL A 648 21.11 -5.86 1.46
N SER A 649 20.79 -6.88 2.26
CA SER A 649 21.62 -7.29 3.39
C SER A 649 22.80 -8.06 2.80
N LEU A 650 23.99 -7.46 2.85
CA LEU A 650 25.18 -7.94 2.14
C LEU A 650 26.18 -8.54 3.12
N GLY A 651 26.13 -9.87 3.26
CA GLY A 651 27.17 -10.64 3.95
C GLY A 651 28.27 -11.06 2.97
N PHE A 652 29.54 -10.97 3.40
CA PHE A 652 30.68 -11.52 2.66
C PHE A 652 31.02 -12.97 3.03
N ASP A 653 30.16 -13.63 3.82
CA ASP A 653 30.33 -15.00 4.28
C ASP A 653 29.81 -16.07 3.31
N LEU A 654 29.30 -15.69 2.14
CA LEU A 654 29.12 -16.65 1.04
C LEU A 654 30.47 -17.06 0.42
N TYR A 655 31.54 -16.33 0.70
CA TYR A 655 32.88 -16.58 0.18
C TYR A 655 33.36 -18.00 0.49
N PHE A 656 33.97 -18.66 -0.51
CA PHE A 656 34.36 -20.06 -0.41
C PHE A 656 35.31 -20.42 0.73
N ASN A 657 36.06 -19.44 1.25
CA ASN A 657 36.97 -19.58 2.38
C ASN A 657 36.51 -18.78 3.61
N ASP A 658 35.21 -18.49 3.72
CA ASP A 658 34.66 -17.91 4.95
C ASP A 658 34.65 -18.92 6.10
N ARG A 659 34.87 -18.45 7.32
CA ARG A 659 35.00 -19.29 8.51
C ARG A 659 33.67 -19.80 9.05
N LEU A 660 32.57 -19.08 8.82
CA LEU A 660 31.25 -19.39 9.39
C LEU A 660 30.23 -19.80 8.30
N GLY A 661 30.31 -19.23 7.11
CA GLY A 661 29.27 -19.41 6.08
C GLY A 661 29.26 -20.77 5.39
N GLY A 662 30.41 -21.36 5.04
CA GLY A 662 30.49 -22.69 4.42
C GLY A 662 29.88 -22.82 3.02
N MET A 663 29.77 -21.71 2.30
CA MET A 663 29.36 -21.64 0.89
C MET A 663 30.59 -21.69 -0.04
N GLN A 664 30.40 -21.59 -1.36
CA GLN A 664 31.47 -21.62 -2.37
C GLN A 664 31.36 -20.47 -3.39
N VAL A 665 30.92 -19.27 -2.96
CA VAL A 665 30.85 -18.11 -3.86
C VAL A 665 32.25 -17.51 -4.03
N THR A 666 32.60 -17.20 -5.27
CA THR A 666 33.89 -16.59 -5.63
C THR A 666 33.81 -15.05 -5.61
N PRO A 667 34.95 -14.32 -5.59
CA PRO A 667 34.94 -12.86 -5.76
C PRO A 667 34.23 -12.43 -7.06
N LYS A 668 34.45 -13.15 -8.15
CA LYS A 668 33.72 -12.94 -9.42
C LYS A 668 32.22 -13.16 -9.23
N GLY A 669 31.83 -14.22 -8.51
CA GLY A 669 30.45 -14.50 -8.14
C GLY A 669 29.76 -13.32 -7.45
N TYR A 670 30.40 -12.70 -6.46
CA TYR A 670 29.89 -11.48 -5.83
C TYR A 670 29.68 -10.34 -6.83
N GLY A 671 30.62 -10.16 -7.78
CA GLY A 671 30.43 -9.23 -8.90
C GLY A 671 29.19 -9.57 -9.73
N ASP A 672 29.07 -10.82 -10.17
CA ASP A 672 27.94 -11.29 -11.00
C ASP A 672 26.59 -11.08 -10.30
N LEU A 673 26.49 -11.40 -9.01
CA LEU A 673 25.28 -11.17 -8.21
C LEU A 673 24.95 -9.68 -8.11
N THR A 674 25.95 -8.84 -7.88
CA THR A 674 25.80 -7.38 -7.81
C THR A 674 25.28 -6.80 -9.12
N ALA A 675 25.84 -7.22 -10.26
CA ALA A 675 25.42 -6.80 -11.58
C ALA A 675 23.95 -7.17 -11.85
N MET A 676 23.54 -8.38 -11.46
CA MET A 676 22.17 -8.85 -11.63
C MET A 676 21.17 -8.09 -10.74
N LEU A 677 21.51 -7.81 -9.48
CA LEU A 677 20.67 -7.00 -8.59
C LEU A 677 20.52 -5.57 -9.11
N ILE A 678 21.59 -4.99 -9.64
CA ILE A 678 21.57 -3.68 -10.30
C ILE A 678 20.62 -3.69 -11.51
N GLN A 679 20.75 -4.67 -12.40
CA GLN A 679 19.85 -4.82 -13.56
C GLN A 679 18.39 -4.95 -13.12
N MET A 680 18.15 -5.72 -12.05
CA MET A 680 16.82 -5.90 -11.47
C MET A 680 16.26 -4.57 -10.95
N ALA A 681 17.03 -3.84 -10.14
CA ALA A 681 16.65 -2.55 -9.60
C ALA A 681 16.32 -1.54 -10.71
N GLU A 682 17.10 -1.51 -11.78
CA GLU A 682 16.88 -0.65 -12.95
C GLU A 682 15.54 -0.94 -13.63
N ARG A 683 15.10 -2.21 -13.65
CA ARG A 683 13.82 -2.63 -14.23
C ARG A 683 12.63 -2.31 -13.33
N VAL A 684 12.73 -2.55 -12.02
CA VAL A 684 11.54 -2.54 -11.13
C VAL A 684 11.42 -1.30 -10.24
N CYS A 685 12.53 -0.66 -9.89
CA CYS A 685 12.56 0.48 -8.95
C CYS A 685 13.46 1.63 -9.42
N LEU A 686 13.68 1.76 -10.75
CA LEU A 686 14.40 2.87 -11.37
C LEU A 686 15.87 2.98 -10.91
N GLY A 687 16.45 1.84 -10.55
CA GLY A 687 17.83 1.70 -10.11
C GLY A 687 18.07 2.02 -8.65
N ARG A 688 17.01 2.28 -7.86
CA ARG A 688 17.10 2.57 -6.42
C ARG A 688 17.41 1.30 -5.62
N ILE A 689 18.67 1.15 -5.25
CA ILE A 689 19.18 0.00 -4.49
C ILE A 689 20.25 0.44 -3.49
N ALA A 690 20.19 -0.07 -2.27
CA ALA A 690 21.23 0.15 -1.26
C ALA A 690 21.69 -1.18 -0.67
N PHE A 691 23.00 -1.30 -0.49
CA PHE A 691 23.65 -2.47 0.11
C PHE A 691 24.08 -2.11 1.53
N ILE A 692 23.80 -2.97 2.50
CA ILE A 692 24.09 -2.74 3.92
C ILE A 692 24.94 -3.93 4.38
N LEU A 693 26.15 -3.68 4.90
CA LEU A 693 27.02 -4.78 5.33
C LEU A 693 26.42 -5.54 6.51
N GLU A 694 26.44 -6.87 6.40
CA GLU A 694 26.06 -7.83 7.46
C GLU A 694 27.29 -8.64 7.90
N GLY A 695 27.33 -9.95 7.64
CA GLY A 695 28.39 -10.90 8.00
C GLY A 695 29.58 -10.93 7.03
N GLY A 696 30.41 -11.99 7.15
CA GLY A 696 31.71 -12.12 6.49
C GLY A 696 32.86 -12.07 7.48
N TYR A 697 33.60 -13.17 7.62
CA TYR A 697 34.57 -13.41 8.70
C TYR A 697 35.95 -13.83 8.16
N SER A 698 36.10 -13.84 6.83
CA SER A 698 37.38 -13.84 6.15
C SER A 698 37.79 -12.43 5.75
N VAL A 699 38.82 -11.88 6.41
CA VAL A 699 39.40 -10.56 6.08
C VAL A 699 39.79 -10.48 4.60
N LYS A 700 40.39 -11.55 4.07
CA LYS A 700 40.73 -11.68 2.65
C LYS A 700 39.48 -11.74 1.77
N GLY A 701 38.46 -12.48 2.19
CA GLY A 701 37.19 -12.57 1.47
C GLY A 701 36.48 -11.23 1.34
N ILE A 702 36.37 -10.45 2.43
CA ILE A 702 35.76 -9.11 2.41
C ILE A 702 36.50 -8.20 1.43
N GLU A 703 37.83 -8.25 1.38
CA GLU A 703 38.64 -7.41 0.50
C GLU A 703 38.48 -7.81 -0.98
N GLU A 704 38.64 -9.10 -1.31
CA GLU A 704 38.54 -9.59 -2.69
C GLU A 704 37.11 -9.51 -3.24
N CYS A 705 36.12 -10.02 -2.49
CA CYS A 705 34.71 -9.97 -2.88
C CYS A 705 34.19 -8.54 -2.86
N GLY A 706 34.59 -7.74 -1.86
CA GLY A 706 34.24 -6.32 -1.75
C GLY A 706 34.75 -5.51 -2.94
N LEU A 707 35.96 -5.79 -3.43
CA LEU A 707 36.51 -5.14 -4.62
C LEU A 707 35.68 -5.46 -5.87
N CYS A 708 35.39 -6.74 -6.14
CA CYS A 708 34.56 -7.13 -7.27
C CYS A 708 33.14 -6.55 -7.19
N PHE A 709 32.55 -6.55 -5.99
CA PHE A 709 31.29 -5.87 -5.69
C PHE A 709 31.35 -4.37 -6.04
N LEU A 710 32.36 -3.64 -5.54
CA LEU A 710 32.51 -2.20 -5.75
C LEU A 710 32.76 -1.86 -7.22
N GLN A 711 33.54 -2.68 -7.94
CA GLN A 711 33.75 -2.52 -9.38
C GLN A 711 32.42 -2.60 -10.14
N GLN A 712 31.56 -3.56 -9.82
CA GLN A 712 30.23 -3.66 -10.43
C GLN A 712 29.30 -2.51 -10.02
N LEU A 713 29.33 -2.12 -8.74
CA LEU A 713 28.52 -1.02 -8.22
C LEU A 713 28.88 0.31 -8.92
N CYS A 714 30.16 0.53 -9.20
CA CYS A 714 30.71 1.66 -9.97
C CYS A 714 30.60 1.51 -11.50
N ARG A 715 30.05 0.39 -12.01
CA ARG A 715 29.93 0.04 -13.43
C ARG A 715 31.27 0.07 -14.19
N LEU A 716 32.30 -0.48 -13.57
CA LEU A 716 33.66 -0.35 -14.07
C LEU A 716 34.11 -1.41 -15.05
N ASP A 717 33.49 -2.58 -15.09
CA ASP A 717 33.75 -3.56 -16.15
C ASP A 717 32.87 -4.80 -16.00
N HIS A 718 32.35 -5.31 -17.12
CA HIS A 718 32.34 -6.73 -17.53
C HIS A 718 31.48 -6.84 -18.79
N ALA A 719 32.11 -6.99 -19.95
CA ALA A 719 31.45 -7.34 -21.21
C ALA A 719 30.67 -8.67 -21.12
N ASP A 720 30.99 -9.50 -20.11
CA ASP A 720 30.41 -10.82 -19.84
C ASP A 720 29.49 -10.89 -18.59
N ALA A 721 29.03 -9.74 -18.06
CA ALA A 721 28.15 -9.74 -16.89
C ALA A 721 26.90 -10.59 -17.18
N PRO A 722 26.54 -11.56 -16.31
CA PRO A 722 25.43 -12.44 -16.58
C PRO A 722 24.13 -11.64 -16.75
N CYS A 723 23.50 -11.81 -17.91
CA CYS A 723 22.20 -11.22 -18.19
C CYS A 723 21.12 -11.93 -17.36
N LEU A 724 20.22 -11.17 -16.74
CA LEU A 724 19.03 -11.74 -16.08
C LEU A 724 18.19 -12.60 -17.04
N ASP A 725 18.17 -12.25 -18.32
CA ASP A 725 17.32 -12.88 -19.34
C ASP A 725 18.04 -13.98 -20.15
N SER A 726 19.28 -14.34 -19.81
CA SER A 726 20.04 -15.31 -20.61
C SER A 726 19.31 -16.66 -20.61
N LYS A 727 18.73 -17.03 -21.77
CA LYS A 727 18.22 -18.37 -22.04
C LYS A 727 19.40 -19.33 -22.19
N SER A 728 19.99 -19.74 -21.06
CA SER A 728 20.97 -20.84 -21.10
C SER A 728 20.30 -22.06 -21.70
N ARG A 729 20.89 -22.60 -22.77
CA ARG A 729 20.44 -23.83 -23.46
C ARG A 729 20.46 -25.08 -22.56
N ASN A 730 21.03 -24.99 -21.35
CA ASN A 730 21.11 -26.06 -20.36
C ASN A 730 20.10 -25.94 -19.20
N ASN A 731 18.93 -25.32 -19.43
CA ASN A 731 17.86 -25.14 -18.43
C ASN A 731 17.13 -26.44 -17.99
N ARG A 732 17.75 -27.62 -18.14
CA ARG A 732 17.14 -28.92 -17.82
C ARG A 732 17.40 -29.41 -16.40
N THR A 733 18.34 -28.84 -15.67
CA THR A 733 18.59 -29.17 -14.25
C THR A 733 18.06 -28.06 -13.36
N THR A 734 16.78 -28.12 -13.01
CA THR A 734 16.22 -27.27 -11.95
C THR A 734 16.70 -27.79 -10.61
N SER A 735 17.40 -26.94 -9.84
CA SER A 735 17.78 -27.28 -8.47
C SER A 735 16.52 -27.67 -7.66
N PRO A 736 16.53 -28.77 -6.88
CA PRO A 736 15.37 -29.22 -6.12
C PRO A 736 14.82 -28.14 -5.17
N VAL A 737 15.70 -27.38 -4.51
CA VAL A 737 15.30 -26.26 -3.64
C VAL A 737 14.57 -25.18 -4.43
N VAL A 738 15.08 -24.80 -5.61
CA VAL A 738 14.46 -23.76 -6.44
C VAL A 738 13.05 -24.19 -6.86
N SER A 739 12.90 -25.46 -7.26
CA SER A 739 11.60 -26.02 -7.63
C SER A 739 10.63 -26.00 -6.45
N LYS A 740 11.11 -26.35 -5.25
CA LYS A 740 10.27 -26.37 -4.04
C LYS A 740 9.89 -24.96 -3.57
N VAL A 741 10.79 -23.98 -3.67
CA VAL A 741 10.47 -22.58 -3.34
C VAL A 741 9.38 -22.07 -4.29
N ILE A 742 9.51 -22.35 -5.59
CA ILE A 742 8.50 -21.98 -6.58
C ILE A 742 7.15 -22.64 -6.25
N GLU A 743 7.14 -23.94 -5.92
CA GLU A 743 5.91 -24.66 -5.54
C GLU A 743 5.20 -24.00 -4.35
N VAL A 744 5.95 -23.67 -3.29
CA VAL A 744 5.42 -23.05 -2.07
C VAL A 744 4.92 -21.62 -2.32
N GLN A 745 5.60 -20.86 -3.17
CA GLN A 745 5.33 -19.42 -3.37
C GLN A 745 4.36 -19.13 -4.52
N ARG A 746 4.19 -20.05 -5.48
CA ARG A 746 3.30 -19.90 -6.65
C ARG A 746 1.86 -19.47 -6.31
N PRO A 747 1.22 -19.94 -5.21
CA PRO A 747 -0.13 -19.47 -4.86
C PRO A 747 -0.22 -17.95 -4.59
N PHE A 748 0.89 -17.32 -4.21
CA PHE A 748 0.97 -15.90 -3.89
C PHE A 748 1.57 -15.07 -5.04
N TRP A 749 2.44 -15.68 -5.84
CA TRP A 749 3.22 -14.99 -6.88
C TRP A 749 3.02 -15.63 -8.26
N PRO A 750 2.06 -15.13 -9.06
CA PRO A 750 1.87 -15.58 -10.44
C PRO A 750 3.10 -15.36 -11.33
N SER A 751 4.01 -14.45 -10.96
CA SER A 751 5.27 -14.23 -11.68
C SER A 751 6.24 -15.40 -11.61
N LEU A 752 6.04 -16.34 -10.67
CA LEU A 752 6.82 -17.59 -10.57
C LEU A 752 6.23 -18.75 -11.40
N ALA A 753 5.09 -18.53 -12.07
CA ALA A 753 4.37 -19.56 -12.82
C ALA A 753 5.16 -20.12 -14.01
#